data_AF-G7WAM4-F1
#
_entry.id   AF-G7WAM4-F1
#
_cell.length_a   1.000
_cell.length_b   1.000
_cell.length_c   1.000
_cell.angle_alpha   90.00
_cell.angle_beta   90.00
_cell.angle_gamma   90.00
#
_symmetry.space_group_name_H-M   'P 1'
#
loop_
_entity.id
_entity.type
_entity.pdbx_description
1 polymer ?
#
loop_
_entity_poly.entity_id
_entity_poly.type
_entity_poly.pdbx_seq_one_letter_code
_entity_poly.pdbx_strand_id
1 'polypeptide(L)'
;MLQLEKAYLEMILNKLRTVVGEKDVLYKQVDLATYRDSVHLSGLQPTAVVFPKDTGEVSEVLKILHQYQVPVIARGAGTNLCGDTLSLDLCIILELAKMDRILEVNIIDRYVEVEPGVTNMEVQNILKPHGYFFAPDPASMGVSTIGGNIGENAGGMRCVKYGVTTDNVIGLEIVLSDGQVILSNGPLDGDFGYNLTGLMNGSEGTLGVITKAWLRIVKLPDEVKTLVAVYANLEDAAKTVSQIIGKGIIPGALEMIDHLAIEALEENMNLGYPIEAEAVLLIEIDGFSGTLESQVERVLSICKENNATEIRVAKTEEERQQLWLGRREALNCFVSKMPTYAQEDVAVPRTKLPEVLEIIKKIGEKYSLVIASVCHAGDGNLHPTIIYDDKDEEQTKQAHFAFGEMMEQAIALGGTITGEHGVGIEKLKGMNLLFSEDELSFMWQLKLAFDPKKILNPGKVIPDTISRMMLEDLEQVPESKEVSTTRELFFADLEREEIGEILINEKILAAYSLEGNKSWCAIRPKTVTEVAAIVRLATKYDIKILPWGRGTKVSIGTHSKPFDIVVDMSGLNKIIEIDTENLTATVEAGIEFKDFQEELYKKGYMLSIDPLESGSPTIGGIVATNSTGTLRLKYSSLKNIVLGLDAVISGGKIIHYGGKMIKNVAGYDLRKLFVGSWGTLGIITKITLKLSPLPEKAVYRTFMTDDYSAFADYLFAVQKKDVQLTSFDIFVENSKYYINLCMSGQHRSVDRQLEILDEIEINKLALIDEVQDPYFIAGKSFFNKYIQPNQSNKIVIKSSIRFSDITAWIKKIQSINQGEGSYVFGNAASGILYATFFGENISLTDLISDVKACSKNALTFGVHTLEIGPEMSSISKEEKSSVSIYLHLKEMLDPKAIFSPGRTIGGRSI
;
A
#
# COMPACT_ATOMS: atom_id res chain seq x y z
N MET A 1 33.77 28.49 -21.49
CA MET A 1 32.73 27.50 -21.14
C MET A 1 33.29 26.45 -20.18
N LEU A 2 34.15 25.54 -20.63
CA LEU A 2 34.80 24.51 -19.80
C LEU A 2 35.48 25.00 -18.49
N GLN A 3 36.15 26.16 -18.49
CA GLN A 3 36.74 26.71 -17.26
C GLN A 3 35.70 27.29 -16.29
N LEU A 4 34.60 27.85 -16.81
CA LEU A 4 33.48 28.37 -16.01
C LEU A 4 32.67 27.22 -15.40
N GLU A 5 32.44 26.15 -16.16
CA GLU A 5 31.79 24.93 -15.68
C GLU A 5 32.60 24.25 -14.57
N LYS A 6 33.93 24.17 -14.73
CA LYS A 6 34.82 23.64 -13.68
C LYS A 6 34.80 24.51 -12.42
N ALA A 7 34.84 25.84 -12.55
CA ALA A 7 34.77 26.74 -11.39
C ALA A 7 33.42 26.66 -10.67
N TYR A 8 32.33 26.51 -11.44
CA TYR A 8 30.97 26.35 -10.91
C TYR A 8 30.80 25.01 -10.17
N LEU A 9 31.29 23.91 -10.74
CA LEU A 9 31.30 22.61 -10.08
C LEU A 9 32.15 22.63 -8.80
N GLU A 10 33.35 23.21 -8.85
CA GLU A 10 34.22 23.31 -7.67
C GLU A 10 33.57 24.13 -6.54
N MET A 11 32.83 25.19 -6.88
CA MET A 11 32.05 25.96 -5.92
C MET A 11 30.97 25.08 -5.25
N ILE A 12 30.24 24.28 -6.02
CA ILE A 12 29.21 23.36 -5.49
C ILE A 12 29.86 22.30 -4.60
N LEU A 13 30.94 21.66 -5.04
CA LEU A 13 31.68 20.67 -4.25
C LEU A 13 32.17 21.26 -2.92
N ASN A 14 32.68 22.49 -2.93
CA ASN A 14 33.09 23.17 -1.69
C ASN A 14 31.92 23.41 -0.73
N LYS A 15 30.74 23.78 -1.23
CA LYS A 15 29.54 23.89 -0.39
C LYS A 15 29.13 22.54 0.20
N LEU A 16 29.18 21.47 -0.59
CA LEU A 16 28.87 20.12 -0.13
C LEU A 16 29.88 19.66 0.94
N ARG A 17 31.18 19.90 0.74
CA ARG A 17 32.24 19.63 1.72
C ARG A 17 32.04 20.39 3.03
N THR A 18 31.47 21.59 3.00
CA THR A 18 31.15 22.32 4.25
C THR A 18 30.00 21.70 5.04
N VAL A 19 29.11 20.94 4.38
CA VAL A 19 27.99 20.25 5.02
C VAL A 19 28.43 18.90 5.56
N VAL A 20 28.91 17.99 4.71
CA VAL A 20 29.19 16.59 5.09
C VAL A 20 30.64 16.36 5.53
N GLY A 21 31.54 17.30 5.23
CA GLY A 21 32.98 17.17 5.45
C GLY A 21 33.76 16.72 4.21
N GLU A 22 35.05 17.05 4.16
CA GLU A 22 35.92 16.81 2.99
C GLU A 22 35.99 15.33 2.56
N LYS A 23 36.03 14.42 3.54
CA LYS A 23 36.18 12.97 3.29
C LYS A 23 34.92 12.32 2.77
N ASP A 24 33.78 13.00 2.90
CA ASP A 24 32.45 12.50 2.59
C ASP A 24 31.94 13.06 1.25
N VAL A 25 32.83 13.66 0.45
CA VAL A 25 32.59 14.05 -0.94
C VAL A 25 33.65 13.38 -1.82
N LEU A 26 33.26 12.32 -2.51
CA LEU A 26 34.12 11.65 -3.50
C LEU A 26 33.94 12.32 -4.86
N TYR A 27 35.05 12.60 -5.52
CA TYR A 27 35.08 13.28 -6.83
C TYR A 27 36.22 12.79 -7.74
N LYS A 28 37.04 11.85 -7.27
CA LYS A 28 38.15 11.31 -8.06
C LYS A 28 37.65 10.16 -8.92
N GLN A 29 38.13 10.09 -10.15
CA GLN A 29 37.70 9.12 -11.15
C GLN A 29 37.73 7.64 -10.68
N VAL A 30 38.73 7.27 -9.87
CA VAL A 30 38.84 5.91 -9.30
C VAL A 30 37.74 5.61 -8.29
N ASP A 31 37.36 6.59 -7.48
CA ASP A 31 36.31 6.44 -6.47
C ASP A 31 34.93 6.38 -7.14
N LEU A 32 34.72 7.14 -8.22
CA LEU A 32 33.45 7.23 -8.94
C LEU A 32 33.15 5.99 -9.79
N ALA A 33 34.16 5.17 -10.11
CA ALA A 33 33.98 3.98 -10.93
C ALA A 33 33.04 2.94 -10.30
N THR A 34 33.03 2.81 -8.96
CA THR A 34 32.17 1.85 -8.25
C THR A 34 30.71 2.29 -8.19
N TYR A 35 30.41 3.51 -8.63
CA TYR A 35 29.06 4.09 -8.64
C TYR A 35 28.49 4.28 -10.05
N ARG A 36 29.23 3.84 -11.07
CA ARG A 36 28.81 3.92 -12.48
C ARG A 36 27.72 2.89 -12.80
N ASP A 37 27.81 1.72 -12.20
CA ASP A 37 27.04 0.54 -12.61
C ASP A 37 25.97 0.16 -11.57
N SER A 38 24.93 -0.52 -12.05
CA SER A 38 24.02 -1.36 -11.28
C SER A 38 24.43 -2.84 -11.46
N VAL A 39 23.56 -3.80 -11.10
CA VAL A 39 23.92 -5.23 -11.12
C VAL A 39 24.31 -5.73 -12.51
N HIS A 40 23.52 -5.42 -13.56
CA HIS A 40 23.80 -5.86 -14.93
C HIS A 40 23.79 -4.74 -15.97
N LEU A 41 23.58 -3.49 -15.56
CA LEU A 41 23.56 -2.32 -16.45
C LEU A 41 24.69 -1.33 -16.10
N SER A 42 25.29 -0.72 -17.12
CA SER A 42 26.32 0.30 -16.96
C SER A 42 25.81 1.68 -17.36
N GLY A 43 26.04 2.69 -16.51
CA GLY A 43 25.67 4.08 -16.74
C GLY A 43 26.86 4.98 -17.07
N LEU A 44 26.64 6.28 -17.01
CA LEU A 44 27.73 7.27 -16.98
C LEU A 44 28.35 7.33 -15.58
N GLN A 45 29.60 7.79 -15.50
CA GLN A 45 30.18 8.08 -14.19
C GLN A 45 29.52 9.33 -13.59
N PRO A 46 29.15 9.29 -12.29
CA PRO A 46 28.61 10.45 -11.60
C PRO A 46 29.67 11.56 -11.48
N THR A 47 29.24 12.79 -11.23
CA THR A 47 30.14 13.93 -11.04
C THR A 47 30.80 13.90 -9.66
N ALA A 48 30.04 13.50 -8.65
CA ALA A 48 30.50 13.31 -7.28
C ALA A 48 29.57 12.36 -6.52
N VAL A 49 30.06 11.82 -5.41
CA VAL A 49 29.28 11.04 -4.44
C VAL A 49 29.37 11.73 -3.09
N VAL A 50 28.24 11.95 -2.42
CA VAL A 50 28.13 12.67 -1.15
C VAL A 50 27.54 11.74 -0.10
N PHE A 51 28.17 11.64 1.08
CA PHE A 51 27.79 10.73 2.16
C PHE A 51 27.27 11.50 3.38
N PRO A 52 25.98 11.88 3.40
CA PRO A 52 25.37 12.46 4.59
C PRO A 52 25.31 11.44 5.74
N LYS A 53 25.31 11.93 6.98
CA LYS A 53 25.27 11.10 8.21
C LYS A 53 23.96 11.24 8.98
N ASP A 54 23.14 12.23 8.64
CA ASP A 54 21.85 12.47 9.26
C ASP A 54 20.90 13.25 8.33
N THR A 55 19.64 13.35 8.73
CA THR A 55 18.58 14.09 8.03
C THR A 55 18.93 15.56 7.79
N GLY A 56 19.66 16.20 8.71
CA GLY A 56 20.06 17.59 8.60
C GLY A 56 21.05 17.81 7.46
N GLU A 57 22.06 16.94 7.36
CA GLU A 57 23.01 16.95 6.25
C GLU A 57 22.31 16.68 4.91
N VAL A 58 21.37 15.73 4.84
CA VAL A 58 20.55 15.49 3.62
C VAL A 58 19.78 16.75 3.21
N SER A 59 19.11 17.40 4.17
CA SER A 59 18.35 18.64 3.94
C SER A 59 19.21 19.76 3.36
N GLU A 60 20.39 20.00 3.94
CA GLU A 60 21.29 21.05 3.47
C GLU A 60 21.92 20.72 2.11
N VAL A 61 22.27 19.46 1.85
CA VAL A 61 22.72 19.01 0.53
C VAL A 61 21.64 19.28 -0.52
N LEU A 62 20.40 18.83 -0.30
CA LEU A 62 19.31 19.03 -1.25
C LEU A 62 19.01 20.52 -1.48
N LYS A 63 19.05 21.38 -0.45
CA LYS A 63 18.93 22.85 -0.63
C LYS A 63 19.98 23.40 -1.60
N ILE A 64 21.24 22.98 -1.44
CA ILE A 64 22.34 23.39 -2.32
C ILE A 64 22.03 22.92 -3.75
N LEU A 65 21.75 21.64 -3.95
CA LEU A 65 21.50 21.08 -5.29
C LEU A 65 20.27 21.70 -5.96
N HIS A 66 19.22 21.96 -5.19
CA HIS A 66 18.02 22.66 -5.64
C HIS A 66 18.27 24.12 -6.02
N GLN A 67 19.12 24.82 -5.28
CA GLN A 67 19.52 26.19 -5.61
C GLN A 67 20.25 26.23 -6.97
N TYR A 68 21.15 25.28 -7.21
CA TYR A 68 21.98 25.23 -8.41
C TYR A 68 21.41 24.36 -9.54
N GLN A 69 20.23 23.77 -9.36
CA GLN A 69 19.56 22.86 -10.31
C GLN A 69 20.44 21.68 -10.74
N VAL A 70 21.14 21.08 -9.77
CA VAL A 70 22.01 19.92 -10.01
C VAL A 70 21.21 18.65 -9.77
N PRO A 71 21.11 17.73 -10.76
CA PRO A 71 20.48 16.43 -10.58
C PRO A 71 21.13 15.61 -9.46
N VAL A 72 20.32 14.90 -8.71
CA VAL A 72 20.73 14.04 -7.61
C VAL A 72 20.04 12.68 -7.66
N ILE A 73 20.80 11.63 -7.39
CA ILE A 73 20.31 10.25 -7.30
C ILE A 73 20.56 9.78 -5.87
N ALA A 74 19.49 9.50 -5.12
CA ALA A 74 19.62 8.83 -3.83
C ALA A 74 19.99 7.36 -4.08
N ARG A 75 21.01 6.87 -3.37
CA ARG A 75 21.52 5.51 -3.54
C ARG A 75 21.78 4.88 -2.18
N GLY A 76 21.39 3.61 -2.07
CA GLY A 76 21.80 2.71 -0.99
C GLY A 76 22.88 1.75 -1.51
N ALA A 77 22.71 0.44 -1.36
CA ALA A 77 23.71 -0.53 -1.83
C ALA A 77 23.88 -0.63 -3.36
N GLY A 78 22.95 -0.09 -4.17
CA GLY A 78 23.01 -0.16 -5.64
C GLY A 78 22.75 -1.55 -6.22
N THR A 79 21.89 -2.34 -5.57
CA THR A 79 21.57 -3.73 -5.92
C THR A 79 20.36 -3.88 -6.85
N ASN A 80 19.85 -2.79 -7.44
CA ASN A 80 18.71 -2.84 -8.37
C ASN A 80 19.08 -3.51 -9.70
N LEU A 81 18.03 -3.99 -10.37
CA LEU A 81 18.11 -4.60 -11.69
C LEU A 81 17.55 -3.67 -12.79
N CYS A 82 16.72 -2.69 -12.45
CA CYS A 82 16.08 -1.80 -13.42
C CYS A 82 16.94 -0.59 -13.85
N GLY A 83 18.07 -0.35 -13.18
CA GLY A 83 18.99 0.75 -13.49
C GLY A 83 18.56 2.11 -12.94
N ASP A 84 17.72 2.16 -11.89
CA ASP A 84 17.24 3.40 -11.28
C ASP A 84 18.37 4.29 -10.71
N THR A 85 19.44 3.66 -10.20
CA THR A 85 20.63 4.34 -9.65
C THR A 85 21.65 4.78 -10.69
N LEU A 86 21.38 4.58 -11.99
CA LEU A 86 22.32 4.93 -13.05
C LEU A 86 22.31 6.43 -13.36
N SER A 87 23.51 6.98 -13.54
CA SER A 87 23.69 8.36 -13.99
C SER A 87 23.44 8.43 -15.49
N LEU A 88 22.48 9.26 -15.92
CA LEU A 88 22.16 9.51 -17.34
C LEU A 88 22.89 10.74 -17.89
N ASP A 89 23.32 11.65 -17.02
CA ASP A 89 24.07 12.86 -17.32
C ASP A 89 24.84 13.30 -16.06
N LEU A 90 25.41 14.51 -16.05
CA LEU A 90 26.03 15.15 -14.89
C LEU A 90 25.09 15.18 -13.69
N CYS A 91 25.29 14.25 -12.76
CA CYS A 91 24.55 14.19 -11.51
C CYS A 91 25.47 13.95 -10.30
N ILE A 92 24.91 14.17 -9.12
CA ILE A 92 25.53 13.81 -7.85
C ILE A 92 24.80 12.60 -7.28
N ILE A 93 25.54 11.62 -6.79
CA ILE A 93 24.96 10.52 -6.03
C ILE A 93 24.96 10.91 -4.56
N LEU A 94 23.80 10.79 -3.91
CA LEU A 94 23.62 10.94 -2.48
C LEU A 94 23.59 9.54 -1.85
N GLU A 95 24.72 9.13 -1.29
CA GLU A 95 24.94 7.78 -0.77
C GLU A 95 24.55 7.69 0.70
N LEU A 96 23.52 6.89 0.99
CA LEU A 96 22.90 6.82 2.31
C LEU A 96 23.49 5.74 3.22
N ALA A 97 24.51 4.99 2.78
CA ALA A 97 25.16 3.94 3.56
C ALA A 97 25.74 4.37 4.92
N LYS A 98 25.91 5.67 5.20
CA LYS A 98 26.35 6.17 6.52
C LYS A 98 25.22 6.48 7.49
N MET A 99 23.97 6.37 7.03
CA MET A 99 22.77 6.44 7.85
C MET A 99 22.30 5.01 8.12
N ASP A 100 23.05 4.26 8.92
CA ASP A 100 22.94 2.80 9.11
C ASP A 100 22.51 2.39 10.53
N ARG A 101 21.84 3.30 11.27
CA ARG A 101 21.43 3.02 12.65
C ARG A 101 20.03 2.44 12.72
N ILE A 102 19.90 1.39 13.54
CA ILE A 102 18.61 0.95 14.10
C ILE A 102 18.33 1.84 15.32
N LEU A 103 17.26 2.63 15.25
CA LEU A 103 16.95 3.69 16.22
C LEU A 103 16.07 3.17 17.36
N GLU A 104 15.10 2.30 17.07
CA GLU A 104 14.19 1.70 18.06
C GLU A 104 13.75 0.30 17.62
N VAL A 105 13.64 -0.65 18.56
CA VAL A 105 12.96 -1.94 18.38
C VAL A 105 11.84 -2.03 19.42
N ASN A 106 10.58 -1.96 18.97
CA ASN A 106 9.42 -1.94 19.85
C ASN A 106 8.51 -3.14 19.60
N ILE A 107 8.64 -4.14 20.48
CA ILE A 107 7.89 -5.40 20.39
C ILE A 107 6.42 -5.23 20.77
N ILE A 108 6.11 -4.31 21.69
CA ILE A 108 4.74 -4.09 22.17
C ILE A 108 3.90 -3.43 21.08
N ASP A 109 4.44 -2.38 20.46
CA ASP A 109 3.79 -1.63 19.38
C ASP A 109 4.06 -2.24 17.99
N ARG A 110 4.87 -3.31 17.92
CA ARG A 110 5.19 -4.10 16.72
C ARG A 110 5.79 -3.28 15.58
N TYR A 111 6.84 -2.51 15.88
CA TYR A 111 7.64 -1.85 14.85
C TYR A 111 9.15 -1.81 15.15
N VAL A 112 9.92 -1.49 14.11
CA VAL A 112 11.33 -1.07 14.19
C VAL A 112 11.48 0.28 13.52
N GLU A 113 12.18 1.22 14.15
CA GLU A 113 12.59 2.48 13.54
C GLU A 113 14.05 2.35 13.06
N VAL A 114 14.30 2.66 11.79
CA VAL A 114 15.63 2.54 11.17
C VAL A 114 15.96 3.73 10.29
N GLU A 115 17.25 3.98 10.12
CA GLU A 115 17.79 4.80 9.04
C GLU A 115 17.85 4.02 7.70
N PRO A 116 17.85 4.71 6.54
CA PRO A 116 17.70 4.08 5.23
C PRO A 116 18.86 3.16 4.83
N GLY A 117 20.07 3.38 5.36
CA GLY A 117 21.27 2.61 5.05
C GLY A 117 21.38 1.27 5.78
N VAL A 118 20.51 0.99 6.76
CA VAL A 118 20.44 -0.31 7.44
C VAL A 118 20.12 -1.40 6.42
N THR A 119 20.82 -2.53 6.45
CA THR A 119 20.51 -3.65 5.56
C THR A 119 19.26 -4.40 6.03
N ASN A 120 18.52 -5.00 5.09
CA ASN A 120 17.37 -5.84 5.45
C ASN A 120 17.77 -6.95 6.42
N MET A 121 18.90 -7.64 6.15
CA MET A 121 19.42 -8.71 7.01
C MET A 121 19.71 -8.25 8.44
N GLU A 122 20.21 -7.04 8.67
CA GLU A 122 20.40 -6.50 10.02
C GLU A 122 19.08 -6.34 10.76
N VAL A 123 18.02 -5.88 10.08
CA VAL A 123 16.66 -5.83 10.65
C VAL A 123 16.17 -7.24 11.01
N GLN A 124 16.40 -8.24 10.17
CA GLN A 124 16.04 -9.62 10.50
C GLN A 124 16.80 -10.13 11.74
N ASN A 125 18.11 -9.86 11.79
CA ASN A 125 18.98 -10.35 12.85
C ASN A 125 18.65 -9.73 14.21
N ILE A 126 18.28 -8.46 14.27
CA ILE A 126 17.89 -7.81 15.54
C ILE A 126 16.53 -8.32 16.05
N LEU A 127 15.63 -8.71 15.14
CA LEU A 127 14.27 -9.15 15.49
C LEU A 127 14.19 -10.63 15.89
N LYS A 128 15.04 -11.47 15.30
CA LYS A 128 15.02 -12.92 15.52
C LYS A 128 15.08 -13.34 17.00
N PRO A 129 15.95 -12.76 17.87
CA PRO A 129 15.98 -13.09 19.29
C PRO A 129 14.69 -12.77 20.05
N HIS A 130 13.87 -11.86 19.52
CA HIS A 130 12.58 -11.49 20.08
C HIS A 130 11.42 -12.33 19.56
N GLY A 131 11.66 -13.24 18.60
CA GLY A 131 10.61 -14.05 17.98
C GLY A 131 9.83 -13.31 16.89
N TYR A 132 10.41 -12.27 16.28
CA TYR A 132 9.80 -11.48 15.21
C TYR A 132 10.70 -11.43 13.97
N PHE A 133 10.14 -10.98 12.85
CA PHE A 133 10.85 -10.73 11.61
C PHE A 133 10.20 -9.56 10.83
N PHE A 134 10.95 -8.98 9.91
CA PHE A 134 10.43 -8.01 8.93
C PHE A 134 10.03 -8.80 7.67
N ALA A 135 8.79 -8.64 7.20
CA ALA A 135 8.24 -9.57 6.23
C ALA A 135 8.91 -9.57 4.84
N PRO A 136 9.21 -8.41 4.22
CA PRO A 136 9.88 -8.38 2.93
C PRO A 136 11.26 -9.03 2.97
N ASP A 137 11.46 -10.02 2.08
CA ASP A 137 12.62 -10.89 2.01
C ASP A 137 13.22 -10.94 0.59
N PRO A 138 13.65 -9.80 0.02
CA PRO A 138 14.25 -9.80 -1.31
C PRO A 138 15.49 -10.70 -1.34
N ALA A 139 15.77 -11.33 -2.47
CA ALA A 139 16.93 -12.23 -2.61
C ALA A 139 18.26 -11.53 -2.25
N SER A 140 18.33 -10.22 -2.44
CA SER A 140 19.47 -9.36 -2.11
C SER A 140 19.51 -8.89 -0.65
N MET A 141 18.64 -9.37 0.25
CA MET A 141 18.50 -8.90 1.64
C MET A 141 19.80 -8.86 2.45
N GLY A 142 20.79 -9.69 2.10
CA GLY A 142 22.12 -9.70 2.72
C GLY A 142 22.94 -8.43 2.49
N VAL A 143 22.58 -7.63 1.48
CA VAL A 143 23.28 -6.39 1.09
C VAL A 143 22.32 -5.22 0.84
N SER A 144 21.08 -5.47 0.43
CA SER A 144 20.11 -4.41 0.12
C SER A 144 19.74 -3.63 1.37
N THR A 145 19.78 -2.31 1.26
CA THR A 145 19.41 -1.36 2.31
C THR A 145 17.90 -1.15 2.37
N ILE A 146 17.35 -0.84 3.55
CA ILE A 146 15.92 -0.55 3.74
C ILE A 146 15.44 0.61 2.85
N GLY A 147 16.23 1.67 2.69
CA GLY A 147 15.90 2.78 1.80
C GLY A 147 15.72 2.33 0.34
N GLY A 148 16.60 1.45 -0.14
CA GLY A 148 16.48 0.82 -1.46
C GLY A 148 15.28 -0.12 -1.57
N ASN A 149 15.00 -0.94 -0.54
CA ASN A 149 13.81 -1.79 -0.52
C ASN A 149 12.51 -0.96 -0.62
N ILE A 150 12.45 0.19 0.05
CA ILE A 150 11.32 1.12 -0.07
C ILE A 150 11.29 1.75 -1.46
N GLY A 151 12.44 2.24 -1.95
CA GLY A 151 12.56 2.87 -3.27
C GLY A 151 12.02 2.00 -4.41
N GLU A 152 12.26 0.69 -4.34
CA GLU A 152 11.82 -0.31 -5.33
C GLU A 152 10.49 -0.98 -4.99
N ASN A 153 9.92 -0.69 -3.80
CA ASN A 153 8.81 -1.46 -3.23
C ASN A 153 9.09 -2.98 -3.25
N ALA A 154 10.29 -3.37 -2.81
CA ALA A 154 10.84 -4.70 -2.98
C ALA A 154 9.91 -5.81 -2.46
N GLY A 155 9.90 -6.91 -3.21
CA GLY A 155 9.18 -8.14 -2.91
C GLY A 155 10.07 -9.22 -2.29
N GLY A 156 9.91 -10.46 -2.76
CA GLY A 156 10.46 -11.66 -2.14
C GLY A 156 9.52 -12.86 -2.16
N MET A 157 9.98 -13.99 -1.64
CA MET A 157 9.28 -15.28 -1.70
C MET A 157 8.10 -15.35 -0.73
N ARG A 158 8.08 -14.48 0.30
CA ARG A 158 7.05 -14.47 1.34
C ARG A 158 5.86 -13.56 1.04
N CYS A 159 5.91 -12.82 -0.07
CA CYS A 159 4.92 -11.79 -0.39
C CYS A 159 3.50 -12.34 -0.59
N VAL A 160 3.34 -13.57 -1.07
CA VAL A 160 2.04 -14.23 -1.22
C VAL A 160 1.19 -14.16 0.06
N LYS A 161 1.83 -14.29 1.23
CA LYS A 161 1.17 -14.21 2.54
C LYS A 161 1.33 -12.85 3.21
N TYR A 162 2.54 -12.27 3.18
CA TYR A 162 2.89 -11.12 4.02
C TYR A 162 2.97 -9.79 3.28
N GLY A 163 2.72 -9.77 1.97
CA GLY A 163 2.78 -8.56 1.14
C GLY A 163 4.20 -8.11 0.82
N VAL A 164 4.30 -7.00 0.12
CA VAL A 164 5.57 -6.37 -0.30
C VAL A 164 5.97 -5.26 0.67
N THR A 165 7.02 -4.49 0.36
CA THR A 165 7.53 -3.44 1.24
C THR A 165 6.47 -2.39 1.60
N THR A 166 5.63 -1.93 0.67
CA THR A 166 4.56 -0.94 0.92
C THR A 166 3.51 -1.42 1.93
N ASP A 167 3.36 -2.73 2.15
CA ASP A 167 2.43 -3.30 3.11
C ASP A 167 3.02 -3.36 4.54
N ASN A 168 4.35 -3.26 4.63
CA ASN A 168 5.13 -3.44 5.85
C ASN A 168 5.86 -2.17 6.31
N VAL A 169 5.66 -1.04 5.63
CA VAL A 169 6.15 0.28 6.06
C VAL A 169 4.99 1.11 6.60
N ILE A 170 5.12 1.57 7.84
CA ILE A 170 4.07 2.29 8.59
C ILE A 170 4.21 3.81 8.38
N GLY A 171 5.45 4.30 8.33
CA GLY A 171 5.76 5.72 8.18
C GLY A 171 7.18 5.99 7.71
N LEU A 172 7.43 7.22 7.26
CA LEU A 172 8.69 7.67 6.68
C LEU A 172 8.97 9.13 7.07
N GLU A 173 10.24 9.42 7.38
CA GLU A 173 10.80 10.78 7.37
C GLU A 173 11.45 11.01 6.00
N ILE A 174 11.01 12.05 5.30
CA ILE A 174 11.36 12.31 3.90
C ILE A 174 11.90 13.72 3.78
N VAL A 175 12.97 13.88 3.01
CA VAL A 175 13.51 15.18 2.62
C VAL A 175 13.14 15.44 1.16
N LEU A 176 12.40 16.52 0.93
CA LEU A 176 11.94 16.94 -0.40
C LEU A 176 13.07 17.60 -1.20
N SER A 177 12.81 17.82 -2.49
CA SER A 177 13.77 18.42 -3.42
C SER A 177 14.32 19.76 -2.95
N ASP A 178 13.55 20.58 -2.23
CA ASP A 178 13.95 21.88 -1.68
C ASP A 178 14.63 21.79 -0.29
N GLY A 179 14.82 20.57 0.21
CA GLY A 179 15.37 20.26 1.52
C GLY A 179 14.36 20.35 2.66
N GLN A 180 13.07 20.57 2.41
CA GLN A 180 12.05 20.49 3.46
C GLN A 180 11.96 19.05 4.00
N VAL A 181 11.97 18.91 5.33
CA VAL A 181 11.73 17.62 5.99
C VAL A 181 10.23 17.50 6.27
N ILE A 182 9.64 16.40 5.80
CA ILE A 182 8.25 16.04 6.04
C ILE A 182 8.16 14.65 6.67
N LEU A 183 7.07 14.41 7.39
CA LEU A 183 6.74 13.11 7.94
C LEU A 183 5.50 12.59 7.21
N SER A 184 5.57 11.43 6.58
CA SER A 184 4.39 10.80 5.96
C SER A 184 3.42 10.32 7.04
N ASN A 185 3.98 9.53 7.96
CA ASN A 185 3.44 8.95 9.18
C ASN A 185 4.64 8.68 10.09
N GLY A 186 4.40 8.39 11.37
CA GLY A 186 5.45 7.97 12.31
C GLY A 186 5.28 6.51 12.74
N PRO A 187 5.48 6.18 14.03
CA PRO A 187 5.25 4.82 14.56
C PRO A 187 3.76 4.46 14.64
N LEU A 188 2.87 5.36 14.24
CA LEU A 188 1.43 5.14 14.19
C LEU A 188 1.03 4.73 12.78
N ASP A 189 0.26 3.65 12.68
CA ASP A 189 -0.42 3.21 11.46
C ASP A 189 -1.65 4.10 11.18
N GLY A 190 -1.36 5.38 10.95
CA GLY A 190 -2.33 6.46 10.82
C GLY A 190 -3.03 6.49 9.46
N ASP A 191 -4.31 6.82 9.49
CA ASP A 191 -5.21 6.86 8.33
C ASP A 191 -5.50 8.27 7.82
N PHE A 192 -4.58 9.22 8.02
CA PHE A 192 -4.84 10.65 7.82
C PHE A 192 -4.04 11.23 6.67
N GLY A 193 -4.63 12.23 6.01
CA GLY A 193 -4.00 12.87 4.86
C GLY A 193 -3.97 11.95 3.65
N TYR A 194 -3.29 12.41 2.60
CA TYR A 194 -2.94 11.55 1.49
C TYR A 194 -1.85 10.55 1.91
N ASN A 195 -1.90 9.34 1.36
CA ASN A 195 -0.96 8.28 1.71
C ASN A 195 0.43 8.52 1.09
N LEU A 196 1.22 9.42 1.69
CA LEU A 196 2.57 9.72 1.22
C LEU A 196 3.51 8.52 1.39
N THR A 197 3.31 7.69 2.42
CA THR A 197 4.09 6.44 2.58
C THR A 197 3.95 5.54 1.36
N GLY A 198 2.71 5.36 0.88
CA GLY A 198 2.43 4.60 -0.34
C GLY A 198 3.09 5.21 -1.57
N LEU A 199 3.04 6.53 -1.74
CA LEU A 199 3.66 7.22 -2.86
C LEU A 199 5.19 7.08 -2.91
N MET A 200 5.85 7.07 -1.75
CA MET A 200 7.31 6.93 -1.69
C MET A 200 7.79 5.50 -2.02
N ASN A 201 6.97 4.49 -1.70
CA ASN A 201 7.28 3.11 -2.04
C ASN A 201 7.19 2.92 -3.56
N GLY A 202 8.27 2.45 -4.19
CA GLY A 202 8.32 2.31 -5.66
C GLY A 202 8.59 3.63 -6.39
N SER A 203 8.88 4.72 -5.67
CA SER A 203 9.18 6.02 -6.30
C SER A 203 10.59 6.11 -6.88
N GLU A 204 11.48 5.15 -6.58
CA GLU A 204 12.86 5.13 -7.08
C GLU A 204 13.62 6.45 -6.79
N GLY A 205 13.32 7.08 -5.65
CA GLY A 205 13.94 8.35 -5.24
C GLY A 205 13.52 9.58 -6.06
N THR A 206 12.50 9.46 -6.92
CA THR A 206 12.01 10.57 -7.75
C THR A 206 11.16 11.57 -6.97
N LEU A 207 10.56 11.20 -5.84
CA LEU A 207 9.67 12.10 -5.07
C LEU A 207 10.34 12.70 -3.83
N GLY A 208 11.45 12.14 -3.37
CA GLY A 208 12.15 12.60 -2.17
C GLY A 208 13.20 11.60 -1.70
N VAL A 209 13.95 11.98 -0.67
CA VAL A 209 14.98 11.15 -0.05
C VAL A 209 14.50 10.67 1.32
N ILE A 210 14.43 9.36 1.51
CA ILE A 210 14.03 8.76 2.79
C ILE A 210 15.21 8.85 3.76
N THR A 211 14.95 9.28 5.00
CA THR A 211 15.97 9.45 6.05
C THR A 211 15.67 8.68 7.33
N LYS A 212 14.39 8.29 7.55
CA LYS A 212 13.99 7.28 8.54
C LYS A 212 12.78 6.50 8.05
N ALA A 213 12.65 5.27 8.52
CA ALA A 213 11.50 4.41 8.25
C ALA A 213 11.03 3.69 9.51
N TRP A 214 9.71 3.58 9.67
CA TRP A 214 9.06 2.75 10.68
C TRP A 214 8.52 1.48 10.00
N LEU A 215 9.12 0.34 10.32
CA LEU A 215 8.84 -0.96 9.72
C LEU A 215 7.94 -1.77 10.63
N ARG A 216 6.87 -2.35 10.09
CA ARG A 216 6.02 -3.32 10.79
C ARG A 216 6.80 -4.62 11.02
N ILE A 217 6.67 -5.20 12.20
CA ILE A 217 7.23 -6.53 12.48
C ILE A 217 6.14 -7.57 12.71
N VAL A 218 6.43 -8.79 12.27
CA VAL A 218 5.52 -9.94 12.31
C VAL A 218 6.14 -11.02 13.18
N LYS A 219 5.33 -11.73 13.96
CA LYS A 219 5.82 -12.85 14.77
C LYS A 219 6.36 -13.95 13.85
N LEU A 220 7.52 -14.52 14.20
CA LEU A 220 8.01 -15.73 13.54
C LEU A 220 6.99 -16.87 13.72
N PRO A 221 6.68 -17.63 12.65
CA PRO A 221 5.84 -18.81 12.78
C PRO A 221 6.46 -19.85 13.72
N ASP A 222 5.62 -20.50 14.54
CA ASP A 222 6.08 -21.56 15.46
C ASP A 222 6.47 -22.83 14.69
N GLU A 223 5.76 -23.10 13.59
CA GLU A 223 5.94 -24.29 12.77
C GLU A 223 5.93 -23.91 11.28
N VAL A 224 6.80 -24.59 10.53
CA VAL A 224 6.91 -24.47 9.08
C VAL A 224 6.96 -25.87 8.48
N LYS A 225 6.19 -26.10 7.42
CA LYS A 225 6.19 -27.34 6.64
C LYS A 225 6.55 -27.02 5.20
N THR A 226 7.60 -27.67 4.70
CA THR A 226 8.09 -27.47 3.35
C THR A 226 7.94 -28.75 2.54
N LEU A 227 7.39 -28.61 1.34
CA LEU A 227 7.12 -29.71 0.42
C LEU A 227 7.66 -29.35 -0.96
N VAL A 228 8.09 -30.36 -1.71
CA VAL A 228 8.39 -30.27 -3.14
C VAL A 228 7.47 -31.22 -3.89
N ALA A 229 6.83 -30.74 -4.96
CA ALA A 229 6.01 -31.54 -5.86
C ALA A 229 6.56 -31.44 -7.30
N VAL A 230 6.74 -32.60 -7.94
CA VAL A 230 7.36 -32.72 -9.27
C VAL A 230 6.31 -33.05 -10.32
N TYR A 231 6.33 -32.34 -11.45
CA TYR A 231 5.35 -32.48 -12.52
C TYR A 231 6.00 -32.76 -13.87
N ALA A 232 5.40 -33.68 -14.62
CA ALA A 232 5.75 -33.97 -16.01
C ALA A 232 5.05 -33.02 -17.01
N ASN A 233 4.20 -32.11 -16.52
CA ASN A 233 3.48 -31.12 -17.32
C ASN A 233 3.37 -29.81 -16.53
N LEU A 234 3.73 -28.70 -17.18
CA LEU A 234 3.65 -27.36 -16.61
C LEU A 234 2.22 -26.91 -16.28
N GLU A 235 1.24 -27.30 -17.09
CA GLU A 235 -0.17 -26.94 -16.89
C GLU A 235 -0.71 -27.50 -15.56
N ASP A 236 -0.29 -28.71 -15.21
CA ASP A 236 -0.68 -29.40 -13.97
C ASP A 236 -0.06 -28.72 -12.73
N ALA A 237 1.19 -28.27 -12.82
CA ALA A 237 1.84 -27.49 -11.78
C ALA A 237 1.11 -26.14 -11.57
N ALA A 238 0.81 -25.42 -12.65
CA ALA A 238 0.10 -24.15 -12.57
C ALA A 238 -1.36 -24.30 -12.06
N LYS A 239 -2.08 -25.36 -12.45
CA LYS A 239 -3.40 -25.70 -11.86
C LYS A 239 -3.31 -25.96 -10.37
N THR A 240 -2.27 -26.66 -9.92
CA THR A 240 -2.02 -26.90 -8.49
C THR A 240 -1.90 -25.57 -7.74
N VAL A 241 -1.14 -24.62 -8.26
CA VAL A 241 -0.95 -23.29 -7.67
C VAL A 241 -2.29 -22.55 -7.52
N SER A 242 -3.07 -22.46 -8.60
CA SER A 242 -4.39 -21.80 -8.58
C SER A 242 -5.36 -22.49 -7.62
N GLN A 243 -5.36 -23.82 -7.54
CA GLN A 243 -6.24 -24.57 -6.63
C GLN A 243 -5.85 -24.44 -5.16
N ILE A 244 -4.55 -24.37 -4.83
CA ILE A 244 -4.09 -24.14 -3.44
C ILE A 244 -4.67 -22.81 -2.94
N ILE A 245 -4.45 -21.73 -3.69
CA ILE A 245 -4.91 -20.39 -3.33
C ILE A 245 -6.44 -20.31 -3.36
N GLY A 246 -7.09 -20.81 -4.42
CA GLY A 246 -8.55 -20.79 -4.58
C GLY A 246 -9.30 -21.63 -3.54
N LYS A 247 -8.67 -22.67 -2.97
CA LYS A 247 -9.22 -23.42 -1.82
C LYS A 247 -8.94 -22.73 -0.47
N GLY A 248 -8.41 -21.50 -0.49
CA GLY A 248 -8.17 -20.66 0.67
C GLY A 248 -6.94 -21.01 1.50
N ILE A 249 -6.01 -21.80 0.94
CA ILE A 249 -4.72 -22.08 1.57
C ILE A 249 -3.74 -21.02 1.09
N ILE A 250 -3.35 -20.11 1.98
CA ILE A 250 -2.36 -19.07 1.67
C ILE A 250 -1.00 -19.53 2.23
N PRO A 251 -0.11 -20.10 1.39
CA PRO A 251 1.18 -20.58 1.82
C PRO A 251 2.10 -19.41 2.19
N GLY A 252 3.09 -19.66 3.04
CA GLY A 252 4.17 -18.72 3.32
C GLY A 252 5.09 -18.50 2.12
N ALA A 253 5.26 -19.52 1.28
CA ALA A 253 5.89 -19.41 -0.05
C ALA A 253 5.30 -20.45 -1.01
N LEU A 254 5.19 -20.10 -2.29
CA LEU A 254 4.72 -21.00 -3.34
C LEU A 254 5.47 -20.67 -4.62
N GLU A 255 6.57 -21.39 -4.84
CA GLU A 255 7.55 -21.13 -5.87
C GLU A 255 7.51 -22.22 -6.94
N MET A 256 7.85 -21.85 -8.18
CA MET A 256 7.97 -22.76 -9.30
C MET A 256 9.36 -22.65 -9.94
N ILE A 257 9.92 -23.79 -10.33
CA ILE A 257 11.17 -23.93 -11.08
C ILE A 257 10.83 -24.68 -12.37
N ASP A 258 11.19 -24.13 -13.52
CA ASP A 258 10.92 -24.77 -14.82
C ASP A 258 11.97 -25.82 -15.22
N HIS A 259 11.70 -26.53 -16.31
CA HIS A 259 12.56 -27.58 -16.86
C HIS A 259 14.02 -27.14 -17.07
N LEU A 260 14.25 -26.00 -17.74
CA LEU A 260 15.60 -25.52 -18.05
C LEU A 260 16.37 -25.16 -16.78
N ALA A 261 15.66 -24.65 -15.77
CA ALA A 261 16.25 -24.38 -14.48
C ALA A 261 16.59 -25.66 -13.71
N ILE A 262 15.74 -26.69 -13.78
CA ILE A 262 15.99 -28.01 -13.21
C ILE A 262 17.25 -28.63 -13.83
N GLU A 263 17.39 -28.60 -15.16
CA GLU A 263 18.59 -29.11 -15.84
C GLU A 263 19.85 -28.40 -15.35
N ALA A 264 19.83 -27.06 -15.28
CA ALA A 264 20.97 -26.28 -14.81
C ALA A 264 21.35 -26.59 -13.35
N LEU A 265 20.35 -26.79 -12.48
CA LEU A 265 20.55 -27.16 -11.08
C LEU A 265 21.15 -28.56 -10.93
N GLU A 266 20.64 -29.56 -11.66
CA GLU A 266 21.13 -30.93 -11.57
C GLU A 266 22.55 -31.08 -12.14
N GLU A 267 22.87 -30.40 -13.24
CA GLU A 267 24.22 -30.39 -13.82
C GLU A 267 25.28 -29.82 -12.87
N ASN A 268 24.93 -28.78 -12.10
CA ASN A 268 25.88 -28.07 -11.22
C ASN A 268 25.91 -28.62 -9.79
N MET A 269 24.78 -29.09 -9.27
CA MET A 269 24.61 -29.36 -7.84
C MET A 269 24.07 -30.75 -7.51
N ASN A 270 23.48 -31.47 -8.48
CA ASN A 270 22.89 -32.81 -8.30
C ASN A 270 21.95 -32.88 -7.06
N LEU A 271 20.91 -32.05 -7.08
CA LEU A 271 19.92 -31.91 -5.98
C LEU A 271 18.88 -33.04 -5.97
N GLY A 272 18.89 -33.89 -7.00
CA GLY A 272 18.04 -35.05 -7.14
C GLY A 272 16.65 -34.74 -7.71
N TYR A 273 16.47 -33.64 -8.44
CA TYR A 273 15.29 -33.45 -9.28
C TYR A 273 15.33 -34.41 -10.49
N PRO A 274 14.20 -35.00 -10.91
CA PRO A 274 14.13 -35.74 -12.16
C PRO A 274 14.37 -34.80 -13.35
N ILE A 275 15.33 -35.12 -14.22
CA ILE A 275 15.69 -34.27 -15.37
C ILE A 275 14.56 -34.19 -16.40
N GLU A 276 13.67 -35.17 -16.44
CA GLU A 276 12.47 -35.20 -17.28
C GLU A 276 11.30 -34.38 -16.73
N ALA A 277 11.45 -33.74 -15.56
CA ALA A 277 10.42 -32.89 -14.99
C ALA A 277 10.27 -31.59 -15.79
N GLU A 278 9.04 -31.23 -16.12
CA GLU A 278 8.72 -29.95 -16.77
C GLU A 278 8.61 -28.81 -15.76
N ALA A 279 8.25 -29.14 -14.51
CA ALA A 279 8.17 -28.16 -13.42
C ALA A 279 8.33 -28.80 -12.04
N VAL A 280 8.88 -28.03 -11.11
CA VAL A 280 8.93 -28.34 -9.68
C VAL A 280 8.26 -27.21 -8.91
N LEU A 281 7.32 -27.56 -8.02
CA LEU A 281 6.76 -26.63 -7.04
C LEU A 281 7.45 -26.80 -5.70
N LEU A 282 7.91 -25.70 -5.12
CA LEU A 282 8.32 -25.60 -3.72
C LEU A 282 7.22 -24.89 -2.94
N ILE A 283 6.65 -25.57 -1.97
CA ILE A 283 5.50 -25.12 -1.20
C ILE A 283 5.93 -25.02 0.26
N GLU A 284 5.72 -23.88 0.89
CA GLU A 284 5.97 -23.68 2.32
C GLU A 284 4.69 -23.20 3.00
N ILE A 285 4.21 -23.95 3.98
CA ILE A 285 3.08 -23.55 4.82
C ILE A 285 3.63 -23.26 6.21
N ASP A 286 3.29 -22.10 6.75
CA ASP A 286 3.69 -21.71 8.10
C ASP A 286 2.47 -21.39 8.97
N GLY A 287 2.63 -21.57 10.28
CA GLY A 287 1.57 -21.32 11.26
C GLY A 287 1.99 -21.72 12.67
N PHE A 288 1.00 -22.00 13.51
CA PHE A 288 1.24 -22.42 14.88
C PHE A 288 1.51 -23.91 15.00
N SER A 289 2.23 -24.29 16.05
CA SER A 289 2.48 -25.68 16.40
C SER A 289 1.18 -26.49 16.43
N GLY A 290 1.13 -27.58 15.65
CA GLY A 290 0.00 -28.52 15.62
C GLY A 290 -1.25 -28.04 14.86
N THR A 291 -1.12 -26.98 14.05
CA THR A 291 -2.21 -26.44 13.23
C THR A 291 -2.03 -26.70 11.73
N LEU A 292 -0.90 -27.28 11.32
CA LEU A 292 -0.52 -27.38 9.91
C LEU A 292 -0.85 -28.73 9.27
N GLU A 293 -1.11 -29.79 10.03
CA GLU A 293 -1.30 -31.15 9.48
C GLU A 293 -2.46 -31.21 8.48
N SER A 294 -3.61 -30.62 8.83
CA SER A 294 -4.79 -30.59 7.95
C SER A 294 -4.52 -29.79 6.66
N GLN A 295 -3.73 -28.72 6.75
CA GLN A 295 -3.35 -27.92 5.58
C GLN A 295 -2.40 -28.69 4.67
N VAL A 296 -1.39 -29.36 5.26
CA VAL A 296 -0.47 -30.23 4.53
C VAL A 296 -1.22 -31.36 3.83
N GLU A 297 -2.15 -32.05 4.50
CA GLU A 297 -2.96 -33.11 3.89
C GLU A 297 -3.79 -32.59 2.70
N ARG A 298 -4.37 -31.40 2.82
CA ARG A 298 -5.11 -30.75 1.72
C ARG A 298 -4.19 -30.41 0.55
N VAL A 299 -3.01 -29.86 0.80
CA VAL A 299 -2.01 -29.55 -0.25
C VAL A 299 -1.55 -30.83 -0.94
N LEU A 300 -1.26 -31.90 -0.19
CA LEU A 300 -0.90 -33.20 -0.74
C LEU A 300 -2.01 -33.78 -1.63
N SER A 301 -3.28 -33.63 -1.23
CA SER A 301 -4.42 -34.04 -2.05
C SER A 301 -4.47 -33.26 -3.36
N ILE A 302 -4.32 -31.94 -3.30
CA ILE A 302 -4.34 -31.07 -4.49
C ILE A 302 -3.18 -31.43 -5.44
N CYS A 303 -1.98 -31.67 -4.92
CA CYS A 303 -0.84 -32.07 -5.77
C CYS A 303 -1.12 -33.39 -6.49
N LYS A 304 -1.68 -34.40 -5.80
CA LYS A 304 -2.04 -35.70 -6.39
C LYS A 304 -3.20 -35.61 -7.38
N GLU A 305 -4.22 -34.81 -7.08
CA GLU A 305 -5.36 -34.54 -7.97
C GLU A 305 -4.91 -33.93 -9.30
N ASN A 306 -3.80 -33.18 -9.29
CA ASN A 306 -3.19 -32.58 -10.47
C ASN A 306 -1.93 -33.36 -10.93
N ASN A 307 -1.90 -34.69 -10.77
CA ASN A 307 -0.89 -35.57 -11.37
C ASN A 307 0.57 -35.31 -10.96
N ALA A 308 0.85 -34.81 -9.75
CA ALA A 308 2.22 -34.77 -9.24
C ALA A 308 2.84 -36.19 -9.26
N THR A 309 3.97 -36.32 -9.94
CA THR A 309 4.68 -37.60 -10.15
C THR A 309 5.48 -38.02 -8.92
N GLU A 310 5.99 -37.05 -8.18
CA GLU A 310 6.70 -37.23 -6.93
C GLU A 310 6.35 -36.09 -5.97
N ILE A 311 6.21 -36.40 -4.68
CA ILE A 311 6.05 -35.40 -3.63
C ILE A 311 7.00 -35.72 -2.46
N ARG A 312 7.85 -34.77 -2.10
CA ARG A 312 8.78 -34.84 -0.96
C ARG A 312 8.30 -33.90 0.13
N VAL A 313 8.28 -34.35 1.38
CA VAL A 313 7.93 -33.52 2.54
C VAL A 313 9.11 -33.53 3.51
N ALA A 314 9.63 -32.36 3.83
CA ALA A 314 10.74 -32.23 4.78
C ALA A 314 10.28 -32.63 6.19
N LYS A 315 11.08 -33.47 6.85
CA LYS A 315 10.87 -33.94 8.23
C LYS A 315 11.78 -33.23 9.22
N THR A 316 12.89 -32.67 8.76
CA THR A 316 13.84 -31.90 9.58
C THR A 316 14.15 -30.55 8.95
N GLU A 317 14.75 -29.65 9.73
CA GLU A 317 15.19 -28.34 9.22
C GLU A 317 16.30 -28.49 8.17
N GLU A 318 17.18 -29.49 8.30
CA GLU A 318 18.20 -29.78 7.28
C GLU A 318 17.57 -30.21 5.95
N GLU A 319 16.60 -31.13 5.97
CA GLU A 319 15.86 -31.52 4.77
C GLU A 319 15.13 -30.33 4.15
N ARG A 320 14.51 -29.47 4.98
CA ARG A 320 13.88 -28.22 4.53
C ARG A 320 14.87 -27.31 3.82
N GLN A 321 16.06 -27.10 4.39
CA GLN A 321 17.10 -26.27 3.77
C GLN A 321 17.59 -26.87 2.44
N GLN A 322 17.68 -28.20 2.33
CA GLN A 322 18.00 -28.87 1.07
C GLN A 322 16.92 -28.64 0.00
N LEU A 323 15.63 -28.75 0.36
CA LEU A 323 14.54 -28.47 -0.60
C LEU A 323 14.55 -27.01 -1.09
N TRP A 324 14.94 -26.07 -0.21
CA TRP A 324 15.08 -24.65 -0.56
C TRP A 324 16.30 -24.34 -1.44
N LEU A 325 17.33 -25.18 -1.42
CA LEU A 325 18.61 -24.91 -2.07
C LEU A 325 18.42 -24.70 -3.59
N GLY A 326 17.61 -25.54 -4.25
CA GLY A 326 17.34 -25.41 -5.67
C GLY A 326 16.75 -24.06 -6.06
N ARG A 327 15.76 -23.58 -5.30
CA ARG A 327 15.12 -22.28 -5.57
C ARG A 327 16.08 -21.09 -5.36
N ARG A 328 16.98 -21.18 -4.38
CA ARG A 328 17.95 -20.12 -4.05
C ARG A 328 19.12 -20.05 -5.04
N GLU A 329 19.58 -21.21 -5.51
CA GLU A 329 20.76 -21.32 -6.38
C GLU A 329 20.43 -21.32 -7.87
N ALA A 330 19.15 -21.34 -8.26
CA ALA A 330 18.74 -21.38 -9.66
C ALA A 330 19.43 -20.30 -10.52
N LEU A 331 19.39 -19.04 -10.06
CA LEU A 331 20.03 -17.93 -10.79
C LEU A 331 21.56 -18.10 -10.88
N ASN A 332 22.21 -18.54 -9.80
CA ASN A 332 23.65 -18.82 -9.79
C ASN A 332 24.02 -19.92 -10.79
N CYS A 333 23.15 -20.91 -10.97
CA CYS A 333 23.35 -21.98 -11.95
C CYS A 333 23.15 -21.49 -13.39
N PHE A 334 22.27 -20.51 -13.63
CA PHE A 334 22.09 -19.92 -14.97
C PHE A 334 23.36 -19.19 -15.43
N VAL A 335 23.93 -18.36 -14.56
CA VAL A 335 25.15 -17.58 -14.86
C VAL A 335 26.41 -18.44 -14.96
N SER A 336 26.38 -19.69 -14.48
CA SER A 336 27.48 -20.63 -14.71
C SER A 336 27.61 -21.05 -16.17
N LYS A 337 26.53 -20.94 -16.97
CA LYS A 337 26.50 -21.38 -18.38
C LYS A 337 27.06 -20.33 -19.34
N MET A 338 26.83 -19.04 -19.09
CA MET A 338 27.37 -17.90 -19.87
C MET A 338 27.60 -16.70 -18.96
N PRO A 339 28.54 -15.80 -19.30
CA PRO A 339 28.92 -14.68 -18.44
C PRO A 339 27.85 -13.60 -18.29
N THR A 340 26.90 -13.49 -19.22
CA THR A 340 25.92 -12.40 -19.26
C THR A 340 24.48 -12.93 -19.26
N TYR A 341 23.63 -12.25 -18.50
CA TYR A 341 22.20 -12.53 -18.42
C TYR A 341 21.38 -11.24 -18.35
N ALA A 342 20.13 -11.32 -18.78
CA ALA A 342 19.11 -10.32 -18.53
C ALA A 342 17.91 -11.02 -17.87
N GLN A 343 17.57 -10.60 -16.65
CA GLN A 343 16.44 -11.16 -15.92
C GLN A 343 15.25 -10.23 -16.06
N GLU A 344 14.26 -10.67 -16.83
CA GLU A 344 12.95 -10.02 -16.87
C GLU A 344 12.21 -10.27 -15.55
N ASP A 345 11.34 -9.34 -15.19
CA ASP A 345 10.44 -9.45 -14.03
C ASP A 345 9.06 -8.96 -14.47
N VAL A 346 8.14 -9.89 -14.69
CA VAL A 346 6.76 -9.59 -15.08
C VAL A 346 5.81 -10.36 -14.17
N ALA A 347 4.59 -9.84 -13.98
CA ALA A 347 3.59 -10.55 -13.20
C ALA A 347 2.27 -10.66 -13.97
N VAL A 348 1.63 -11.83 -13.94
CA VAL A 348 0.34 -12.12 -14.58
C VAL A 348 -0.61 -12.79 -13.59
N PRO A 349 -1.94 -12.71 -13.77
CA PRO A 349 -2.88 -13.44 -12.91
C PRO A 349 -2.49 -14.93 -12.83
N ARG A 350 -2.64 -15.58 -11.67
CA ARG A 350 -2.16 -16.98 -11.49
C ARG A 350 -2.75 -17.94 -12.52
N THR A 351 -3.99 -17.69 -12.91
CA THR A 351 -4.73 -18.44 -13.93
C THR A 351 -4.11 -18.33 -15.33
N LYS A 352 -3.18 -17.40 -15.55
CA LYS A 352 -2.43 -17.15 -16.78
C LYS A 352 -0.98 -17.66 -16.75
N LEU A 353 -0.52 -18.23 -15.63
CA LEU A 353 0.82 -18.83 -15.53
C LEU A 353 1.13 -19.88 -16.62
N PRO A 354 0.23 -20.82 -16.97
CA PRO A 354 0.52 -21.77 -18.05
C PRO A 354 0.70 -21.09 -19.41
N GLU A 355 -0.15 -20.10 -19.69
CA GLU A 355 -0.17 -19.38 -20.97
C GLU A 355 1.10 -18.55 -21.16
N VAL A 356 1.53 -17.80 -20.14
CA VAL A 356 2.73 -16.95 -20.24
C VAL A 356 4.03 -17.77 -20.35
N LEU A 357 4.14 -18.90 -19.64
CA LEU A 357 5.35 -19.72 -19.70
C LEU A 357 5.51 -20.40 -21.07
N GLU A 358 4.42 -20.84 -21.68
CA GLU A 358 4.41 -21.35 -23.05
C GLU A 358 4.77 -20.24 -24.07
N ILE A 359 4.33 -19.00 -23.83
CA ILE A 359 4.73 -17.84 -24.64
C ILE A 359 6.24 -17.58 -24.50
N ILE A 360 6.78 -17.60 -23.29
CA ILE A 360 8.22 -17.41 -23.03
C ILE A 360 9.05 -18.45 -23.78
N LYS A 361 8.64 -19.72 -23.75
CA LYS A 361 9.27 -20.80 -24.52
C LYS A 361 9.31 -20.48 -26.02
N LYS A 362 8.17 -20.07 -26.59
CA LYS A 362 8.06 -19.66 -28.02
C LYS A 362 8.91 -18.44 -28.35
N ILE A 363 9.03 -17.48 -27.44
CA ILE A 363 9.91 -16.32 -27.59
C ILE A 363 11.37 -16.78 -27.64
N GLY A 364 11.79 -17.68 -26.75
CA GLY A 364 13.12 -18.30 -26.78
C GLY A 364 13.41 -18.98 -28.12
N GLU A 365 12.48 -19.79 -28.64
CA GLU A 365 12.60 -20.44 -29.96
C GLU A 365 12.69 -19.41 -31.11
N LYS A 366 11.81 -18.41 -31.11
CA LYS A 366 11.74 -17.35 -32.14
C LYS A 366 13.05 -16.58 -32.25
N TYR A 367 13.67 -16.27 -31.12
CA TYR A 367 14.89 -15.48 -31.05
C TYR A 367 16.17 -16.33 -30.94
N SER A 368 16.05 -17.65 -30.91
CA SER A 368 17.16 -18.59 -30.72
C SER A 368 17.95 -18.32 -29.42
N LEU A 369 17.23 -18.04 -28.34
CA LEU A 369 17.77 -17.73 -27.01
C LEU A 369 17.35 -18.80 -25.99
N VAL A 370 18.22 -19.05 -25.01
CA VAL A 370 17.88 -19.87 -23.83
C VAL A 370 17.26 -18.95 -22.77
N ILE A 371 16.01 -19.24 -22.41
CA ILE A 371 15.28 -18.49 -21.39
C ILE A 371 14.81 -19.47 -20.32
N ALA A 372 15.48 -19.48 -19.17
CA ALA A 372 15.09 -20.29 -18.01
C ALA A 372 14.30 -19.43 -17.01
N SER A 373 13.33 -20.01 -16.32
CA SER A 373 12.41 -19.26 -15.47
C SER A 373 12.26 -19.87 -14.07
N VAL A 374 12.28 -18.98 -13.08
CA VAL A 374 11.76 -19.24 -11.75
C VAL A 374 10.61 -18.29 -11.47
N CYS A 375 9.66 -18.70 -10.64
CA CYS A 375 8.44 -17.92 -10.43
C CYS A 375 8.02 -17.93 -8.96
N HIS A 376 7.63 -16.77 -8.44
CA HIS A 376 6.79 -16.67 -7.26
C HIS A 376 5.35 -16.97 -7.70
N ALA A 377 5.04 -18.26 -7.83
CA ALA A 377 3.81 -18.74 -8.44
C ALA A 377 2.57 -18.38 -7.60
N GLY A 378 2.71 -18.26 -6.28
CA GLY A 378 1.63 -17.84 -5.38
C GLY A 378 1.08 -16.43 -5.65
N ASP A 379 1.86 -15.58 -6.29
CA ASP A 379 1.55 -14.17 -6.58
C ASP A 379 1.58 -13.86 -8.09
N GLY A 380 1.99 -14.84 -8.91
CA GLY A 380 1.99 -14.74 -10.37
C GLY A 380 3.19 -13.98 -10.95
N ASN A 381 4.26 -13.80 -10.17
CA ASN A 381 5.48 -13.09 -10.58
C ASN A 381 6.49 -14.04 -11.19
N LEU A 382 6.94 -13.78 -12.41
CA LEU A 382 7.88 -14.61 -13.15
C LEU A 382 9.22 -13.89 -13.28
N HIS A 383 10.30 -14.67 -13.31
CA HIS A 383 11.66 -14.20 -13.52
C HIS A 383 12.33 -14.88 -14.73
N PRO A 384 11.82 -14.68 -15.96
CA PRO A 384 12.45 -15.22 -17.16
C PRO A 384 13.85 -14.66 -17.32
N THR A 385 14.84 -15.54 -17.33
CA THR A 385 16.25 -15.17 -17.38
C THR A 385 16.82 -15.55 -18.74
N ILE A 386 17.08 -14.54 -19.56
CA ILE A 386 17.71 -14.68 -20.87
C ILE A 386 19.21 -14.81 -20.67
N ILE A 387 19.79 -15.89 -21.16
CA ILE A 387 21.23 -16.16 -21.10
C ILE A 387 21.83 -15.90 -22.49
N TYR A 388 22.79 -14.99 -22.62
CA TYR A 388 23.34 -14.57 -23.93
C TYR A 388 24.81 -14.09 -23.84
N ASP A 389 25.47 -13.94 -24.99
CA ASP A 389 26.81 -13.32 -25.09
C ASP A 389 26.70 -11.84 -25.46
N ASP A 390 27.10 -10.94 -24.55
CA ASP A 390 27.07 -9.49 -24.77
C ASP A 390 28.11 -8.97 -25.76
N LYS A 391 29.06 -9.82 -26.17
CA LYS A 391 30.02 -9.51 -27.24
C LYS A 391 29.44 -9.80 -28.62
N ASP A 392 28.35 -10.55 -28.69
CA ASP A 392 27.60 -10.79 -29.92
C ASP A 392 26.47 -9.74 -30.03
N GLU A 393 26.68 -8.75 -30.90
CA GLU A 393 25.74 -7.65 -31.11
C GLU A 393 24.35 -8.15 -31.55
N GLU A 394 24.29 -9.25 -32.32
CA GLU A 394 23.03 -9.78 -32.79
C GLU A 394 22.31 -10.52 -31.65
N GLN A 395 22.99 -11.37 -30.88
CA GLN A 395 22.39 -11.97 -29.69
C GLN A 395 21.90 -10.94 -28.68
N THR A 396 22.69 -9.90 -28.42
CA THR A 396 22.31 -8.79 -27.53
C THR A 396 21.04 -8.11 -28.02
N LYS A 397 20.95 -7.83 -29.32
CA LYS A 397 19.79 -7.24 -29.94
C LYS A 397 18.56 -8.15 -29.85
N GLN A 398 18.73 -9.46 -30.09
CA GLN A 398 17.64 -10.44 -29.93
C GLN A 398 17.19 -10.55 -28.48
N ALA A 399 18.11 -10.50 -27.51
CA ALA A 399 17.78 -10.50 -26.08
C ALA A 399 16.92 -9.29 -25.72
N HIS A 400 17.26 -8.09 -26.21
CA HIS A 400 16.46 -6.89 -26.00
C HIS A 400 15.06 -6.98 -26.63
N PHE A 401 14.93 -7.59 -27.81
CA PHE A 401 13.61 -7.81 -28.43
C PHE A 401 12.78 -8.84 -27.67
N ALA A 402 13.39 -9.94 -27.24
CA ALA A 402 12.75 -10.96 -26.41
C ALA A 402 12.25 -10.36 -25.08
N PHE A 403 13.07 -9.55 -24.43
CA PHE A 403 12.73 -8.83 -23.20
C PHE A 403 11.48 -7.94 -23.39
N GLY A 404 11.49 -7.09 -24.43
CA GLY A 404 10.33 -6.24 -24.77
C GLY A 404 9.06 -7.03 -25.09
N GLU A 405 9.17 -8.11 -25.88
CA GLU A 405 8.03 -8.95 -26.24
C GLU A 405 7.44 -9.68 -25.03
N MET A 406 8.27 -10.12 -24.07
CA MET A 406 7.78 -10.71 -22.82
C MET A 406 6.93 -9.71 -22.01
N MET A 407 7.35 -8.45 -21.90
CA MET A 407 6.54 -7.40 -21.27
C MET A 407 5.22 -7.16 -22.00
N GLU A 408 5.24 -7.05 -23.34
CA GLU A 408 4.03 -6.86 -24.14
C GLU A 408 3.02 -7.99 -23.93
N GLN A 409 3.50 -9.25 -23.91
CA GLN A 409 2.64 -10.42 -23.70
C GLN A 409 2.10 -10.47 -22.27
N ALA A 410 2.89 -10.12 -21.25
CA ALA A 410 2.41 -10.04 -19.88
C ALA A 410 1.26 -9.03 -19.73
N ILE A 411 1.37 -7.84 -20.35
CA ILE A 411 0.29 -6.83 -20.37
C ILE A 411 -0.96 -7.38 -21.07
N ALA A 412 -0.79 -8.04 -22.23
CA ALA A 412 -1.91 -8.62 -22.98
C ALA A 412 -2.70 -9.67 -22.17
N LEU A 413 -2.05 -10.34 -21.23
CA LEU A 413 -2.66 -11.29 -20.29
C LEU A 413 -3.28 -10.63 -19.05
N GLY A 414 -3.31 -9.30 -18.97
CA GLY A 414 -3.81 -8.53 -17.83
C GLY A 414 -2.81 -8.43 -16.68
N GLY A 415 -1.52 -8.59 -16.98
CA GLY A 415 -0.40 -8.47 -16.05
C GLY A 415 0.19 -7.07 -15.94
N THR A 416 1.43 -7.00 -15.42
CA THR A 416 2.23 -5.78 -15.28
C THR A 416 3.67 -6.01 -15.76
N ILE A 417 4.34 -4.93 -16.15
CA ILE A 417 5.73 -4.94 -16.65
C ILE A 417 6.77 -5.16 -15.56
N THR A 418 6.40 -5.02 -14.29
CA THR A 418 7.28 -5.31 -13.16
C THR A 418 6.48 -5.74 -11.93
N GLY A 419 6.89 -6.86 -11.37
CA GLY A 419 6.34 -7.37 -10.13
C GLY A 419 7.10 -6.89 -8.90
N GLU A 420 8.44 -6.77 -8.95
CA GLU A 420 9.26 -6.37 -7.79
C GLU A 420 10.58 -5.63 -8.08
N HIS A 421 11.06 -5.52 -9.32
CA HIS A 421 12.37 -4.90 -9.65
C HIS A 421 12.33 -3.41 -9.97
N GLY A 422 11.13 -2.81 -10.05
CA GLY A 422 10.96 -1.40 -10.42
C GLY A 422 10.98 -1.18 -11.94
N VAL A 423 10.81 0.08 -12.33
CA VAL A 423 10.78 0.52 -13.72
C VAL A 423 12.17 0.96 -14.17
N GLY A 424 12.84 1.79 -13.36
CA GLY A 424 14.16 2.33 -13.65
C GLY A 424 14.24 2.97 -15.03
N ILE A 425 15.31 2.63 -15.74
CA ILE A 425 15.50 3.00 -17.15
C ILE A 425 15.16 1.84 -18.09
N GLU A 426 15.33 0.59 -17.62
CA GLU A 426 15.22 -0.63 -18.42
C GLU A 426 13.80 -0.80 -18.96
N LYS A 427 12.79 -0.53 -18.12
CA LYS A 427 11.38 -0.78 -18.42
C LYS A 427 10.59 0.48 -18.77
N LEU A 428 11.26 1.62 -18.88
CA LEU A 428 10.62 2.92 -19.11
C LEU A 428 9.74 2.93 -20.37
N LYS A 429 10.13 2.20 -21.42
CA LYS A 429 9.31 2.06 -22.64
C LYS A 429 8.00 1.33 -22.38
N GLY A 430 8.01 0.33 -21.50
CA GLY A 430 6.84 -0.46 -21.11
C GLY A 430 5.76 0.36 -20.41
N MET A 431 6.10 1.51 -19.82
CA MET A 431 5.13 2.41 -19.19
C MET A 431 4.07 2.92 -20.18
N ASN A 432 4.43 3.16 -21.45
CA ASN A 432 3.47 3.59 -22.48
C ASN A 432 2.57 2.44 -22.98
N LEU A 433 2.93 1.19 -22.68
CA LEU A 433 2.12 0.02 -23.00
C LEU A 433 1.11 -0.25 -21.88
N LEU A 434 1.50 0.02 -20.63
CA LEU A 434 0.69 -0.25 -19.44
C LEU A 434 -0.26 0.91 -19.10
N PHE A 435 0.18 2.15 -19.29
CA PHE A 435 -0.58 3.34 -18.93
C PHE A 435 -0.90 4.20 -20.15
N SER A 436 -2.09 4.79 -20.12
CA SER A 436 -2.51 5.85 -21.04
C SER A 436 -1.72 7.14 -20.79
N GLU A 437 -1.76 8.03 -21.77
CA GLU A 437 -1.15 9.36 -21.67
C GLU A 437 -1.73 10.18 -20.50
N ASP A 438 -3.03 10.07 -20.23
CA ASP A 438 -3.70 10.77 -19.12
C ASP A 438 -3.22 10.28 -17.75
N GLU A 439 -2.96 8.98 -17.62
CA GLU A 439 -2.42 8.39 -16.39
C GLU A 439 -0.97 8.82 -16.17
N LEU A 440 -0.12 8.67 -17.18
CA LEU A 440 1.28 9.11 -17.09
C LEU A 440 1.37 10.63 -16.84
N SER A 441 0.48 11.41 -17.43
CA SER A 441 0.34 12.84 -17.19
C SER A 441 0.02 13.17 -15.74
N PHE A 442 -0.86 12.42 -15.10
CA PHE A 442 -1.21 12.60 -13.70
C PHE A 442 -0.03 12.20 -12.78
N MET A 443 0.69 11.11 -13.09
CA MET A 443 1.95 10.78 -12.39
C MET A 443 2.97 11.91 -12.54
N TRP A 444 3.07 12.51 -13.71
CA TRP A 444 4.00 13.62 -13.96
C TRP A 444 3.63 14.87 -13.16
N GLN A 445 2.35 15.24 -13.08
CA GLN A 445 1.89 16.35 -12.23
C GLN A 445 2.21 16.10 -10.76
N LEU A 446 2.07 14.86 -10.29
CA LEU A 446 2.50 14.48 -8.94
C LEU A 446 4.01 14.71 -8.76
N LYS A 447 4.84 14.21 -9.68
CA LYS A 447 6.30 14.41 -9.65
C LYS A 447 6.67 15.89 -9.55
N LEU A 448 6.01 16.76 -10.30
CA LEU A 448 6.26 18.21 -10.25
C LEU A 448 5.86 18.85 -8.92
N ALA A 449 4.87 18.30 -8.21
CA ALA A 449 4.49 18.81 -6.89
C ALA A 449 5.57 18.52 -5.82
N PHE A 450 6.31 17.42 -5.95
CA PHE A 450 7.41 17.06 -5.04
C PHE A 450 8.76 17.63 -5.48
N ASP A 451 8.97 17.73 -6.79
CA ASP A 451 10.23 18.12 -7.40
C ASP A 451 10.02 19.07 -8.59
N PRO A 452 9.65 20.34 -8.31
CA PRO A 452 9.33 21.32 -9.35
C PRO A 452 10.52 21.67 -10.24
N LYS A 453 11.75 21.47 -9.75
CA LYS A 453 12.99 21.69 -10.50
C LYS A 453 13.55 20.43 -11.16
N LYS A 454 12.88 19.28 -11.02
CA LYS A 454 13.22 18.02 -11.69
C LYS A 454 14.63 17.53 -11.36
N ILE A 455 15.12 17.79 -10.14
CA ILE A 455 16.48 17.40 -9.73
C ILE A 455 16.55 15.96 -9.22
N LEU A 456 15.46 15.40 -8.70
CA LEU A 456 15.44 14.09 -8.04
C LEU A 456 15.31 12.98 -9.08
N ASN A 457 16.34 12.14 -9.18
CA ASN A 457 16.49 10.99 -10.08
C ASN A 457 15.84 11.18 -11.48
N PRO A 458 16.29 12.16 -12.28
CA PRO A 458 15.66 12.46 -13.55
C PRO A 458 15.81 11.34 -14.59
N GLY A 459 14.79 11.20 -15.45
CA GLY A 459 14.73 10.25 -16.57
C GLY A 459 14.32 8.82 -16.19
N LYS A 460 13.76 8.61 -14.99
CA LYS A 460 13.33 7.30 -14.47
C LYS A 460 11.84 7.32 -14.14
N VAL A 461 11.24 6.12 -14.05
CA VAL A 461 9.82 5.85 -13.73
C VAL A 461 8.83 6.38 -14.77
N ILE A 462 8.90 7.65 -15.15
CA ILE A 462 7.96 8.30 -16.09
C ILE A 462 8.70 8.63 -17.40
N PRO A 463 8.18 8.23 -18.57
CA PRO A 463 8.78 8.58 -19.85
C PRO A 463 8.89 10.08 -20.10
N ASP A 464 10.05 10.53 -20.59
CA ASP A 464 10.33 11.95 -20.88
C ASP A 464 9.39 12.55 -21.95
N THR A 465 8.76 11.73 -22.79
CA THR A 465 7.80 12.18 -23.82
C THR A 465 6.65 12.96 -23.21
N ILE A 466 6.15 12.53 -22.06
CA ILE A 466 5.05 13.17 -21.32
C ILE A 466 5.43 14.58 -20.87
N SER A 467 6.68 14.76 -20.43
CA SER A 467 7.18 16.06 -19.97
C SER A 467 7.15 17.15 -21.06
N ARG A 468 7.31 16.75 -22.33
CA ARG A 468 7.35 17.66 -23.48
C ARG A 468 5.95 18.07 -23.93
N MET A 469 4.99 17.14 -23.90
CA MET A 469 3.59 17.40 -24.28
C MET A 469 2.90 18.40 -23.35
N MET A 470 3.16 18.34 -22.04
CA MET A 470 2.59 19.27 -21.06
C MET A 470 3.00 20.74 -21.25
N LEU A 471 4.09 21.01 -21.96
CA LEU A 471 4.50 22.38 -22.28
C LEU A 471 3.66 22.98 -23.43
N GLU A 472 2.96 22.14 -24.21
CA GLU A 472 2.14 22.55 -25.35
C GLU A 472 0.68 22.82 -24.96
N ASP A 473 0.17 22.17 -23.90
CA ASP A 473 -1.21 22.28 -23.41
C ASP A 473 -1.47 23.46 -22.45
N LEU A 474 -0.46 24.31 -22.18
CA LEU A 474 -0.60 25.46 -21.26
C LEU A 474 -1.28 26.70 -21.88
N GLU A 475 -1.81 26.61 -23.10
CA GLU A 475 -2.54 27.71 -23.72
C GLU A 475 -4.07 27.57 -23.62
N GLN A 476 -4.66 28.60 -23.02
CA GLN A 476 -6.08 29.01 -23.01
C GLN A 476 -6.97 28.47 -21.89
N VAL A 477 -6.89 29.12 -20.73
CA VAL A 477 -8.01 29.23 -19.79
C VAL A 477 -8.88 30.43 -20.22
N PRO A 478 -10.15 30.26 -20.62
CA PRO A 478 -11.03 31.39 -20.90
C PRO A 478 -11.35 32.17 -19.62
N GLU A 479 -11.36 33.50 -19.72
CA GLU A 479 -11.82 34.39 -18.64
C GLU A 479 -13.28 34.11 -18.24
N SER A 480 -13.54 34.25 -16.94
CA SER A 480 -14.84 34.04 -16.29
C SER A 480 -15.95 34.93 -16.86
N LYS A 481 -17.10 34.33 -17.21
CA LYS A 481 -18.36 35.05 -17.49
C LYS A 481 -19.26 35.14 -16.24
N GLU A 482 -20.20 36.09 -16.26
CA GLU A 482 -21.14 36.39 -15.16
C GLU A 482 -21.94 35.19 -14.62
N VAL A 483 -22.01 35.11 -13.29
CA VAL A 483 -22.53 34.00 -12.46
C VAL A 483 -23.98 33.60 -12.76
N SER A 484 -24.85 34.51 -13.23
CA SER A 484 -26.27 34.19 -13.45
C SER A 484 -26.54 33.36 -14.71
N THR A 485 -25.57 33.27 -15.65
CA THR A 485 -25.71 32.47 -16.89
C THR A 485 -25.10 31.06 -16.77
N THR A 486 -24.21 30.84 -15.81
CA THR A 486 -23.43 29.60 -15.66
C THR A 486 -24.29 28.38 -15.34
N ARG A 487 -25.23 28.54 -14.39
CA ARG A 487 -26.12 27.43 -13.97
C ARG A 487 -27.02 26.97 -15.12
N GLU A 488 -27.65 27.89 -15.83
CA GLU A 488 -28.53 27.59 -16.96
C GLU A 488 -27.78 26.91 -18.11
N LEU A 489 -26.58 27.41 -18.46
CA LEU A 489 -25.72 26.81 -19.48
C LEU A 489 -25.25 25.41 -19.09
N PHE A 490 -24.96 25.18 -17.80
CA PHE A 490 -24.61 23.86 -17.30
C PHE A 490 -25.76 22.87 -17.46
N PHE A 491 -26.99 23.23 -17.03
CA PHE A 491 -28.15 22.36 -17.21
C PHE A 491 -28.44 22.08 -18.69
N ALA A 492 -28.33 23.09 -19.57
CA ALA A 492 -28.52 22.90 -21.00
C ALA A 492 -27.47 21.94 -21.62
N ASP A 493 -26.21 22.03 -21.20
CA ASP A 493 -25.16 21.10 -21.65
C ASP A 493 -25.36 19.69 -21.05
N LEU A 494 -25.82 19.56 -19.80
CA LEU A 494 -26.18 18.26 -19.20
C LEU A 494 -27.30 17.56 -19.97
N GLU A 495 -28.35 18.30 -20.32
CA GLU A 495 -29.48 17.79 -21.12
C GLU A 495 -29.03 17.38 -22.52
N ARG A 496 -28.17 18.18 -23.17
CA ARG A 496 -27.63 17.87 -24.50
C ARG A 496 -26.77 16.61 -24.51
N GLU A 497 -26.00 16.38 -23.45
CA GLU A 497 -25.15 15.19 -23.32
C GLU A 497 -25.90 13.97 -22.75
N GLU A 498 -27.23 14.08 -22.55
CA GLU A 498 -28.11 13.00 -22.08
C GLU A 498 -27.64 12.37 -20.75
N ILE A 499 -27.13 13.21 -19.84
CA ILE A 499 -26.46 12.76 -18.61
C ILE A 499 -27.47 12.34 -17.55
N GLY A 500 -27.48 11.04 -17.23
CA GLY A 500 -28.00 10.47 -15.99
C GLY A 500 -29.41 10.89 -15.57
N GLU A 501 -29.74 10.61 -14.30
CA GLU A 501 -30.95 11.13 -13.66
C GLU A 501 -30.61 12.41 -12.89
N ILE A 502 -31.19 13.55 -13.30
CA ILE A 502 -31.00 14.86 -12.65
C ILE A 502 -32.14 15.11 -11.65
N LEU A 503 -31.80 15.16 -10.36
CA LEU A 503 -32.73 15.35 -9.26
C LEU A 503 -32.72 16.82 -8.81
N ILE A 504 -33.85 17.51 -9.00
CA ILE A 504 -34.02 18.94 -8.62
C ILE A 504 -35.12 19.16 -7.56
N ASN A 505 -35.82 18.10 -7.15
CA ASN A 505 -36.92 18.21 -6.18
C ASN A 505 -36.38 18.55 -4.78
N GLU A 506 -36.87 19.63 -4.18
CA GLU A 506 -36.39 20.11 -2.87
C GLU A 506 -36.50 19.07 -1.74
N LYS A 507 -37.53 18.21 -1.73
CA LYS A 507 -37.67 17.16 -0.72
C LYS A 507 -36.59 16.08 -0.86
N ILE A 508 -36.18 15.79 -2.09
CA ILE A 508 -35.09 14.85 -2.38
C ILE A 508 -33.75 15.50 -2.02
N LEU A 509 -33.55 16.76 -2.41
CA LEU A 509 -32.32 17.52 -2.13
C LEU A 509 -32.07 17.75 -0.63
N ALA A 510 -33.12 17.71 0.20
CA ALA A 510 -32.98 17.76 1.66
C ALA A 510 -32.08 16.62 2.19
N ALA A 511 -32.08 15.44 1.57
CA ALA A 511 -31.23 14.31 1.97
C ALA A 511 -29.74 14.52 1.65
N TYR A 512 -29.44 15.51 0.82
CA TYR A 512 -28.08 15.87 0.39
C TYR A 512 -27.58 17.19 1.01
N SER A 513 -28.39 17.79 1.89
CA SER A 513 -28.06 19.07 2.51
C SER A 513 -27.09 18.87 3.68
N LEU A 514 -26.07 19.74 3.77
CA LEU A 514 -25.04 19.69 4.81
C LEU A 514 -24.87 21.07 5.42
N GLU A 515 -24.99 21.20 6.75
CA GLU A 515 -24.76 22.46 7.48
C GLU A 515 -25.52 23.67 6.89
N GLY A 516 -26.73 23.43 6.36
CA GLY A 516 -27.55 24.46 5.70
C GLY A 516 -27.18 24.75 4.23
N ASN A 517 -26.08 24.21 3.70
CA ASN A 517 -25.74 24.24 2.28
C ASN A 517 -26.67 23.31 1.50
N LYS A 518 -27.33 23.88 0.48
CA LYS A 518 -28.22 23.15 -0.44
C LYS A 518 -27.62 23.09 -1.83
N SER A 519 -27.54 21.88 -2.36
CA SER A 519 -27.15 21.64 -3.75
C SER A 519 -28.16 22.22 -4.75
N TRP A 520 -27.70 22.65 -5.93
CA TRP A 520 -28.56 23.02 -7.06
C TRP A 520 -29.33 21.81 -7.61
N CYS A 521 -28.67 20.65 -7.64
CA CYS A 521 -29.21 19.36 -8.05
C CYS A 521 -28.36 18.21 -7.49
N ALA A 522 -28.90 16.99 -7.52
CA ALA A 522 -28.11 15.77 -7.40
C ALA A 522 -28.19 15.01 -8.73
N ILE A 523 -27.06 14.59 -9.28
CA ILE A 523 -26.99 13.86 -10.55
C ILE A 523 -26.60 12.42 -10.24
N ARG A 524 -27.40 11.47 -10.71
CA ARG A 524 -27.11 10.03 -10.57
C ARG A 524 -26.67 9.45 -11.92
N PRO A 525 -25.36 9.36 -12.18
CA PRO A 525 -24.84 8.76 -13.40
C PRO A 525 -25.01 7.24 -13.39
N LYS A 526 -25.18 6.65 -14.57
CA LYS A 526 -25.30 5.20 -14.79
C LYS A 526 -24.04 4.58 -15.39
N THR A 527 -23.14 5.42 -15.90
CA THR A 527 -21.91 5.00 -16.58
C THR A 527 -20.72 5.87 -16.17
N VAL A 528 -19.51 5.34 -16.32
CA VAL A 528 -18.27 6.10 -16.07
C VAL A 528 -18.16 7.30 -17.02
N THR A 529 -18.61 7.16 -18.26
CA THR A 529 -18.63 8.23 -19.27
C THR A 529 -19.51 9.40 -18.85
N GLU A 530 -20.66 9.14 -18.23
CA GLU A 530 -21.51 10.20 -17.65
C GLU A 530 -20.80 10.94 -16.51
N VAL A 531 -20.09 10.21 -15.62
CA VAL A 531 -19.27 10.85 -14.56
C VAL A 531 -18.21 11.75 -15.17
N ALA A 532 -17.49 11.28 -16.19
CA ALA A 532 -16.49 12.04 -16.93
C ALA A 532 -17.08 13.31 -17.55
N ALA A 533 -18.25 13.21 -18.19
CA ALA A 533 -18.97 14.33 -18.76
C ALA A 533 -19.38 15.37 -17.71
N ILE A 534 -19.92 14.93 -16.55
CA ILE A 534 -20.28 15.81 -15.43
C ILE A 534 -19.05 16.59 -14.95
N VAL A 535 -17.93 15.90 -14.71
CA VAL A 535 -16.70 16.53 -14.21
C VAL A 535 -16.09 17.48 -15.24
N ARG A 536 -16.10 17.12 -16.52
CA ARG A 536 -15.65 18.00 -17.61
C ARG A 536 -16.47 19.29 -17.65
N LEU A 537 -17.80 19.17 -17.61
CA LEU A 537 -18.71 20.33 -17.61
C LEU A 537 -18.54 21.16 -16.33
N ALA A 538 -18.38 20.52 -15.18
CA ALA A 538 -18.10 21.22 -13.93
C ALA A 538 -16.77 21.99 -13.99
N THR A 539 -15.73 21.40 -14.59
CA THR A 539 -14.44 22.07 -14.83
C THR A 539 -14.60 23.26 -15.78
N LYS A 540 -15.39 23.11 -16.85
CA LYS A 540 -15.68 24.16 -17.84
C LYS A 540 -16.39 25.36 -17.21
N TYR A 541 -17.37 25.11 -16.34
CA TYR A 541 -18.24 26.12 -15.73
C TYR A 541 -17.85 26.52 -14.30
N ASP A 542 -16.73 26.00 -13.79
CA ASP A 542 -16.23 26.19 -12.42
C ASP A 542 -17.22 25.78 -11.30
N ILE A 543 -17.97 24.71 -11.54
CA ILE A 543 -18.99 24.18 -10.63
C ILE A 543 -18.33 23.25 -9.61
N LYS A 544 -18.65 23.44 -8.34
CA LYS A 544 -18.12 22.63 -7.25
C LYS A 544 -18.96 21.39 -7.01
N ILE A 545 -18.30 20.24 -7.01
CA ILE A 545 -18.88 18.90 -6.94
C ILE A 545 -18.62 18.29 -5.58
N LEU A 546 -19.66 17.71 -4.99
CA LEU A 546 -19.53 16.78 -3.87
C LEU A 546 -19.85 15.34 -4.35
N PRO A 547 -18.85 14.43 -4.41
CA PRO A 547 -19.10 13.03 -4.69
C PRO A 547 -19.85 12.39 -3.52
N TRP A 548 -20.88 11.61 -3.81
CA TRP A 548 -21.79 11.10 -2.81
C TRP A 548 -22.11 9.63 -3.03
N GLY A 549 -21.80 8.79 -2.03
CA GLY A 549 -22.28 7.41 -1.98
C GLY A 549 -23.68 7.36 -1.38
N ARG A 550 -23.77 7.00 -0.09
CA ARG A 550 -25.02 7.01 0.69
C ARG A 550 -25.03 8.04 1.82
N GLY A 551 -24.07 8.97 1.83
CA GLY A 551 -23.99 10.02 2.84
C GLY A 551 -23.63 9.51 4.25
N THR A 552 -23.10 8.30 4.40
CA THR A 552 -22.84 7.72 5.75
C THR A 552 -21.69 8.40 6.52
N LYS A 553 -20.89 9.24 5.86
CA LYS A 553 -19.72 9.93 6.44
C LYS A 553 -19.64 11.42 6.13
N VAL A 554 -20.72 12.00 5.63
CA VAL A 554 -20.73 13.42 5.25
C VAL A 554 -20.68 14.35 6.46
N SER A 555 -21.06 13.86 7.65
CA SER A 555 -20.88 14.56 8.93
C SER A 555 -19.43 14.56 9.44
N ILE A 556 -18.49 13.91 8.74
CA ILE A 556 -17.08 13.87 9.11
C ILE A 556 -16.28 14.79 8.19
N GLY A 557 -15.51 15.68 8.82
CA GLY A 557 -14.76 16.74 8.15
C GLY A 557 -15.60 18.02 8.04
N THR A 558 -14.93 19.14 7.79
CA THR A 558 -15.57 20.45 7.69
C THR A 558 -16.09 20.69 6.27
N HIS A 559 -17.30 21.23 6.12
CA HIS A 559 -17.80 21.72 4.82
C HIS A 559 -17.86 23.25 4.83
N SER A 560 -16.72 23.88 5.10
CA SER A 560 -16.62 25.34 5.25
C SER A 560 -16.90 26.13 3.97
N LYS A 561 -16.97 25.47 2.81
CA LYS A 561 -17.29 26.07 1.52
C LYS A 561 -18.54 25.42 0.91
N PRO A 562 -19.42 26.21 0.26
CA PRO A 562 -20.57 25.67 -0.44
C PRO A 562 -20.13 24.79 -1.63
N PHE A 563 -20.90 23.75 -1.90
CA PHE A 563 -20.84 22.95 -3.12
C PHE A 563 -22.08 23.24 -3.96
N ASP A 564 -21.94 23.14 -5.28
CA ASP A 564 -22.99 23.50 -6.23
C ASP A 564 -23.84 22.29 -6.61
N ILE A 565 -23.20 21.14 -6.83
CA ILE A 565 -23.88 19.90 -7.22
C ILE A 565 -23.40 18.70 -6.40
N VAL A 566 -24.26 17.68 -6.33
CA VAL A 566 -23.93 16.37 -5.80
C VAL A 566 -23.89 15.35 -6.94
N VAL A 567 -22.89 14.49 -6.95
CA VAL A 567 -22.83 13.33 -7.85
C VAL A 567 -23.10 12.07 -7.04
N ASP A 568 -24.34 11.56 -7.13
CA ASP A 568 -24.82 10.36 -6.43
C ASP A 568 -24.39 9.11 -7.19
N MET A 569 -23.36 8.44 -6.66
CA MET A 569 -22.74 7.28 -7.28
C MET A 569 -23.60 6.01 -7.22
N SER A 570 -24.76 6.02 -6.56
CA SER A 570 -25.60 4.82 -6.40
C SER A 570 -26.16 4.24 -7.71
N GLY A 571 -26.04 4.95 -8.84
CA GLY A 571 -26.35 4.42 -10.18
C GLY A 571 -25.26 3.50 -10.77
N LEU A 572 -24.05 3.53 -10.22
CA LEU A 572 -22.90 2.68 -10.57
C LEU A 572 -22.74 1.60 -9.49
N ASN A 573 -23.58 0.57 -9.50
CA ASN A 573 -23.73 -0.40 -8.40
C ASN A 573 -23.56 -1.88 -8.79
N LYS A 574 -22.89 -2.18 -9.90
CA LYS A 574 -22.71 -3.56 -10.38
C LYS A 574 -21.50 -4.26 -9.75
N ILE A 575 -21.65 -5.56 -9.55
CA ILE A 575 -20.52 -6.49 -9.43
C ILE A 575 -20.04 -6.79 -10.84
N ILE A 576 -18.82 -6.38 -11.18
CA ILE A 576 -18.24 -6.61 -12.51
C ILE A 576 -17.71 -8.04 -12.60
N GLU A 577 -17.00 -8.48 -11.55
CA GLU A 577 -16.34 -9.78 -11.51
C GLU A 577 -16.06 -10.24 -10.08
N ILE A 578 -16.16 -11.55 -9.83
CA ILE A 578 -15.63 -12.21 -8.64
C ILE A 578 -14.77 -13.37 -9.13
N ASP A 579 -13.45 -13.23 -8.98
CA ASP A 579 -12.46 -14.23 -9.36
C ASP A 579 -11.96 -14.95 -8.09
N THR A 580 -12.48 -16.15 -7.90
CA THR A 580 -12.22 -16.98 -6.71
C THR A 580 -10.86 -17.67 -6.74
N GLU A 581 -10.25 -17.84 -7.92
CA GLU A 581 -8.92 -18.44 -8.06
C GLU A 581 -7.83 -17.40 -7.79
N ASN A 582 -8.09 -16.14 -8.19
CA ASN A 582 -7.21 -15.03 -7.86
C ASN A 582 -7.52 -14.36 -6.51
N LEU A 583 -8.62 -14.74 -5.84
CA LEU A 583 -9.13 -14.09 -4.63
C LEU A 583 -9.27 -12.58 -4.83
N THR A 584 -9.87 -12.17 -5.94
CA THR A 584 -10.14 -10.76 -6.25
C THR A 584 -11.58 -10.55 -6.68
N ALA A 585 -12.06 -9.33 -6.54
CA ALA A 585 -13.34 -8.91 -7.10
C ALA A 585 -13.25 -7.49 -7.62
N THR A 586 -13.95 -7.19 -8.71
CA THR A 586 -14.09 -5.84 -9.25
C THR A 586 -15.55 -5.40 -9.19
N VAL A 587 -15.78 -4.22 -8.63
CA VAL A 587 -17.13 -3.67 -8.42
C VAL A 587 -17.19 -2.19 -8.79
N GLU A 588 -18.37 -1.71 -9.16
CA GLU A 588 -18.63 -0.28 -9.31
C GLU A 588 -18.75 0.39 -7.92
N ALA A 589 -18.31 1.65 -7.83
CA ALA A 589 -18.12 2.34 -6.55
C ALA A 589 -19.41 2.59 -5.75
N GLY A 590 -20.57 2.61 -6.40
CA GLY A 590 -21.87 2.83 -5.78
C GLY A 590 -22.54 1.60 -5.18
N ILE A 591 -21.97 0.39 -5.34
CA ILE A 591 -22.55 -0.83 -4.75
C ILE A 591 -22.54 -0.74 -3.22
N GLU A 592 -23.64 -1.14 -2.57
CA GLU A 592 -23.71 -1.18 -1.11
C GLU A 592 -22.87 -2.34 -0.57
N PHE A 593 -22.13 -2.08 0.51
CA PHE A 593 -21.24 -3.08 1.11
C PHE A 593 -22.00 -4.34 1.53
N LYS A 594 -23.19 -4.18 2.12
CA LYS A 594 -24.02 -5.29 2.55
C LYS A 594 -24.37 -6.22 1.38
N ASP A 595 -24.88 -5.67 0.29
CA ASP A 595 -25.30 -6.44 -0.88
C ASP A 595 -24.10 -7.18 -1.50
N PHE A 596 -22.95 -6.52 -1.60
CA PHE A 596 -21.74 -7.14 -2.10
C PHE A 596 -21.24 -8.27 -1.17
N GLN A 597 -21.24 -8.03 0.14
CA GLN A 597 -20.80 -9.02 1.14
C GLN A 597 -21.70 -10.27 1.13
N GLU A 598 -23.02 -10.11 0.96
CA GLU A 598 -23.97 -11.23 0.85
C GLU A 598 -23.68 -12.11 -0.38
N GLU A 599 -23.30 -11.52 -1.51
CA GLU A 599 -22.89 -12.28 -2.70
C GLU A 599 -21.57 -13.04 -2.51
N LEU A 600 -20.61 -12.44 -1.79
CA LEU A 600 -19.36 -13.11 -1.45
C LEU A 600 -19.59 -14.31 -0.52
N TYR A 601 -20.46 -14.17 0.48
CA TYR A 601 -20.78 -15.26 1.41
C TYR A 601 -21.39 -16.47 0.73
N LYS A 602 -22.25 -16.28 -0.27
CA LYS A 602 -22.80 -17.38 -1.08
C LYS A 602 -21.72 -18.20 -1.79
N LYS A 603 -20.55 -17.60 -2.03
CA LYS A 603 -19.41 -18.22 -2.69
C LYS A 603 -18.33 -18.71 -1.70
N GLY A 604 -18.51 -18.52 -0.39
CA GLY A 604 -17.54 -18.90 0.63
C GLY A 604 -16.39 -17.91 0.83
N TYR A 605 -16.56 -16.66 0.39
CA TYR A 605 -15.57 -15.59 0.53
C TYR A 605 -16.15 -14.42 1.31
N MET A 606 -15.28 -13.48 1.68
CA MET A 606 -15.65 -12.25 2.34
C MET A 606 -14.74 -11.10 1.89
N LEU A 607 -15.29 -9.88 1.82
CA LEU A 607 -14.46 -8.70 1.87
C LEU A 607 -14.15 -8.46 3.36
N SER A 608 -12.88 -8.50 3.70
CA SER A 608 -12.40 -8.53 5.09
C SER A 608 -12.30 -7.14 5.70
N ILE A 609 -13.42 -6.40 5.65
CA ILE A 609 -13.55 -5.05 6.21
C ILE A 609 -14.83 -4.95 7.04
N ASP A 610 -14.83 -4.00 7.98
CA ASP A 610 -15.92 -3.80 8.91
C ASP A 610 -16.13 -2.31 9.25
N PRO A 611 -16.66 -1.50 8.32
CA PRO A 611 -16.94 -0.09 8.59
C PRO A 611 -17.76 0.07 9.89
N LEU A 612 -17.32 0.97 10.77
CA LEU A 612 -17.95 1.20 12.08
C LEU A 612 -19.23 2.04 11.99
N GLU A 613 -19.53 2.62 10.82
CA GLU A 613 -20.64 3.53 10.64
C GLU A 613 -21.96 2.81 10.48
N SER A 614 -23.02 3.43 10.98
CA SER A 614 -24.39 2.97 10.78
C SER A 614 -24.89 3.25 9.35
N GLY A 615 -25.88 2.48 8.91
CA GLY A 615 -26.51 2.61 7.60
C GLY A 615 -25.95 1.66 6.53
N SER A 616 -26.16 2.03 5.27
CA SER A 616 -25.73 1.26 4.10
C SER A 616 -24.60 1.97 3.36
N PRO A 617 -23.33 1.89 3.82
CA PRO A 617 -22.23 2.51 3.11
C PRO A 617 -21.98 1.80 1.77
N THR A 618 -21.69 2.59 0.73
CA THR A 618 -21.21 2.09 -0.57
C THR A 618 -19.72 1.75 -0.50
N ILE A 619 -19.24 0.80 -1.30
CA ILE A 619 -17.81 0.46 -1.39
C ILE A 619 -16.93 1.67 -1.72
N GLY A 620 -17.36 2.51 -2.68
CA GLY A 620 -16.66 3.75 -3.03
C GLY A 620 -16.58 4.74 -1.88
N GLY A 621 -17.67 4.92 -1.13
CA GLY A 621 -17.69 5.70 0.10
C GLY A 621 -16.74 5.17 1.17
N ILE A 622 -16.66 3.85 1.36
CA ILE A 622 -15.72 3.20 2.29
C ILE A 622 -14.27 3.48 1.87
N VAL A 623 -13.94 3.28 0.59
CA VAL A 623 -12.60 3.50 0.04
C VAL A 623 -12.21 4.97 0.09
N ALA A 624 -13.06 5.88 -0.39
CA ALA A 624 -12.78 7.31 -0.41
C ALA A 624 -12.52 7.87 0.99
N THR A 625 -13.07 7.26 2.04
CA THR A 625 -12.91 7.71 3.43
C THR A 625 -11.94 6.88 4.25
N ASN A 626 -11.27 5.90 3.61
CA ASN A 626 -10.40 4.91 4.27
C ASN A 626 -11.05 4.29 5.51
N SER A 627 -12.30 3.86 5.34
CA SER A 627 -13.13 3.37 6.42
C SER A 627 -12.79 1.93 6.80
N THR A 628 -11.78 1.77 7.63
CA THR A 628 -11.43 0.47 8.21
C THR A 628 -12.07 0.27 9.57
N GLY A 629 -12.49 -0.95 9.86
CA GLY A 629 -12.77 -1.36 11.23
C GLY A 629 -11.67 -2.24 11.80
N THR A 630 -12.10 -3.14 12.67
CA THR A 630 -11.34 -3.98 13.57
C THR A 630 -10.66 -5.16 12.86
N LEU A 631 -11.21 -5.62 11.73
CA LEU A 631 -10.68 -6.74 10.94
C LEU A 631 -9.31 -6.45 10.32
N ARG A 632 -8.90 -5.18 10.27
CA ARG A 632 -7.59 -4.77 9.76
C ARG A 632 -6.42 -5.43 10.49
N LEU A 633 -6.60 -5.86 11.74
CA LEU A 633 -5.56 -6.50 12.54
C LEU A 633 -5.03 -7.76 11.85
N LYS A 634 -5.93 -8.61 11.37
CA LYS A 634 -5.58 -9.86 10.70
C LYS A 634 -5.48 -9.71 9.18
N TYR A 635 -6.33 -8.87 8.58
CA TYR A 635 -6.49 -8.82 7.12
C TYR A 635 -5.86 -7.61 6.44
N SER A 636 -5.08 -6.81 7.18
CA SER A 636 -4.42 -5.58 6.72
C SER A 636 -5.35 -4.38 6.53
N SER A 637 -4.76 -3.22 6.25
CA SER A 637 -5.50 -1.96 6.04
C SER A 637 -6.27 -1.98 4.72
N LEU A 638 -7.31 -1.14 4.60
CA LEU A 638 -8.08 -1.02 3.35
C LEU A 638 -7.20 -0.59 2.16
N LYS A 639 -6.16 0.21 2.42
CA LYS A 639 -5.14 0.62 1.45
C LYS A 639 -4.42 -0.57 0.80
N ASN A 640 -4.30 -1.69 1.51
CA ASN A 640 -3.65 -2.92 1.02
C ASN A 640 -4.68 -3.93 0.45
N ILE A 641 -5.97 -3.77 0.81
CA ILE A 641 -7.08 -4.56 0.26
C ILE A 641 -7.49 -4.04 -1.13
N VAL A 642 -7.39 -2.73 -1.37
CA VAL A 642 -7.64 -2.15 -2.70
C VAL A 642 -6.45 -2.47 -3.62
N LEU A 643 -6.69 -3.32 -4.61
CA LEU A 643 -5.67 -3.74 -5.58
C LEU A 643 -5.65 -2.85 -6.84
N GLY A 644 -6.77 -2.22 -7.17
CA GLY A 644 -6.85 -1.26 -8.27
C GLY A 644 -8.08 -0.38 -8.15
N LEU A 645 -8.05 0.76 -8.84
CA LEU A 645 -9.21 1.64 -8.93
C LEU A 645 -9.23 2.41 -10.25
N ASP A 646 -10.46 2.77 -10.65
CA ASP A 646 -10.70 3.78 -11.67
C ASP A 646 -11.27 5.03 -11.00
N ALA A 647 -10.84 6.19 -11.49
CA ALA A 647 -11.36 7.47 -11.05
C ALA A 647 -11.52 8.45 -12.21
N VAL A 648 -12.42 9.41 -12.03
CA VAL A 648 -12.55 10.59 -12.89
C VAL A 648 -11.93 11.78 -12.18
N ILE A 649 -10.91 12.36 -12.79
CA ILE A 649 -10.14 13.50 -12.25
C ILE A 649 -10.54 14.82 -12.94
N SER A 650 -9.92 15.92 -12.53
CA SER A 650 -10.20 17.26 -13.03
C SER A 650 -10.09 17.30 -14.56
N GLY A 651 -11.00 18.01 -15.22
CA GLY A 651 -11.14 18.00 -16.69
C GLY A 651 -11.93 16.81 -17.25
N GLY A 652 -12.36 15.85 -16.41
CA GLY A 652 -13.19 14.72 -16.82
C GLY A 652 -12.39 13.57 -17.45
N LYS A 653 -11.08 13.50 -17.17
CA LYS A 653 -10.22 12.41 -17.62
C LYS A 653 -10.46 11.17 -16.76
N ILE A 654 -10.47 10.00 -17.39
CA ILE A 654 -10.63 8.71 -16.71
C ILE A 654 -9.23 8.11 -16.54
N ILE A 655 -8.89 7.73 -15.32
CA ILE A 655 -7.60 7.13 -14.96
C ILE A 655 -7.83 5.77 -14.30
N HIS A 656 -6.92 4.85 -14.53
CA HIS A 656 -6.85 3.51 -13.97
C HIS A 656 -5.46 3.28 -13.36
N TYR A 657 -5.43 2.80 -12.12
CA TYR A 657 -4.18 2.43 -11.45
C TYR A 657 -4.33 1.13 -10.66
N GLY A 658 -3.26 0.34 -10.65
CA GLY A 658 -3.24 -0.98 -10.04
C GLY A 658 -3.86 -2.04 -10.96
N GLY A 659 -4.48 -3.06 -10.39
CA GLY A 659 -5.09 -4.13 -11.17
C GLY A 659 -5.46 -5.34 -10.30
N LYS A 660 -5.48 -6.53 -10.91
CA LYS A 660 -5.72 -7.80 -10.19
C LYS A 660 -4.47 -8.36 -9.52
N MET A 661 -3.30 -7.81 -9.86
CA MET A 661 -2.01 -8.30 -9.40
C MET A 661 -1.72 -7.88 -7.96
N ILE A 662 -1.20 -8.82 -7.17
CA ILE A 662 -0.72 -8.57 -5.80
C ILE A 662 0.62 -7.84 -5.88
N LYS A 663 1.58 -8.40 -6.64
CA LYS A 663 2.86 -7.77 -6.95
C LYS A 663 2.73 -6.88 -8.18
N ASN A 664 2.82 -5.58 -7.96
CA ASN A 664 2.86 -4.57 -9.01
C ASN A 664 3.60 -3.34 -8.48
N VAL A 665 4.75 -3.04 -9.07
CA VAL A 665 5.60 -1.90 -8.69
C VAL A 665 5.79 -0.92 -9.85
N ALA A 666 4.96 -1.00 -10.89
CA ALA A 666 5.04 -0.10 -12.03
C ALA A 666 4.46 1.28 -11.69
N GLY A 667 5.31 2.30 -11.67
CA GLY A 667 4.92 3.68 -11.38
C GLY A 667 4.56 3.91 -9.91
N TYR A 668 3.91 5.05 -9.63
CA TYR A 668 3.54 5.41 -8.27
C TYR A 668 2.27 4.67 -7.79
N ASP A 669 2.18 4.37 -6.48
CA ASP A 669 0.99 3.78 -5.86
C ASP A 669 -0.14 4.82 -5.70
N LEU A 670 -0.72 5.21 -6.83
CA LEU A 670 -1.80 6.19 -6.90
C LEU A 670 -3.13 5.63 -6.40
N ARG A 671 -3.31 4.30 -6.38
CA ARG A 671 -4.52 3.72 -5.77
C ARG A 671 -4.59 4.06 -4.28
N LYS A 672 -3.46 3.96 -3.55
CA LYS A 672 -3.37 4.31 -2.12
C LYS A 672 -3.52 5.82 -1.88
N LEU A 673 -3.23 6.67 -2.87
CA LEU A 673 -3.46 8.12 -2.81
C LEU A 673 -4.96 8.47 -2.76
N PHE A 674 -5.80 7.77 -3.53
CA PHE A 674 -7.25 7.99 -3.53
C PHE A 674 -7.96 7.40 -2.31
N VAL A 675 -7.41 6.31 -1.72
CA VAL A 675 -7.95 5.72 -0.49
C VAL A 675 -7.80 6.71 0.66
N GLY A 676 -8.92 7.18 1.20
CA GLY A 676 -8.92 8.23 2.22
C GLY A 676 -8.73 9.64 1.66
N SER A 677 -8.87 9.87 0.35
CA SER A 677 -8.83 11.21 -0.25
C SER A 677 -10.11 12.02 -0.01
N TRP A 678 -11.17 11.41 0.51
CA TRP A 678 -12.49 12.01 0.75
C TRP A 678 -13.15 12.62 -0.49
N GLY A 679 -12.78 12.13 -1.67
CA GLY A 679 -13.28 12.66 -2.95
C GLY A 679 -12.72 14.04 -3.26
N THR A 680 -11.55 14.40 -2.73
CA THR A 680 -10.86 15.67 -3.02
C THR A 680 -9.96 15.61 -4.26
N LEU A 681 -9.60 14.41 -4.73
CA LEU A 681 -8.73 14.24 -5.92
C LEU A 681 -9.50 13.81 -7.17
N GLY A 682 -10.78 13.42 -7.02
CA GLY A 682 -11.61 12.92 -8.10
C GLY A 682 -12.74 12.04 -7.58
N ILE A 683 -13.50 11.46 -8.52
CA ILE A 683 -14.62 10.56 -8.24
C ILE A 683 -14.21 9.12 -8.56
N ILE A 684 -14.17 8.27 -7.54
CA ILE A 684 -13.90 6.83 -7.73
C ILE A 684 -15.13 6.18 -8.38
N THR A 685 -14.92 5.43 -9.46
CA THR A 685 -16.02 4.82 -10.24
C THR A 685 -16.00 3.30 -10.22
N LYS A 686 -14.81 2.67 -10.14
CA LYS A 686 -14.62 1.21 -10.11
C LYS A 686 -13.49 0.85 -9.17
N ILE A 687 -13.59 -0.29 -8.49
CA ILE A 687 -12.61 -0.73 -7.48
C ILE A 687 -12.37 -2.23 -7.63
N THR A 688 -11.10 -2.63 -7.67
CA THR A 688 -10.66 -4.03 -7.57
C THR A 688 -10.14 -4.29 -6.16
N LEU A 689 -10.65 -5.33 -5.52
CA LEU A 689 -10.46 -5.66 -4.11
C LEU A 689 -9.88 -7.06 -3.94
N LYS A 690 -8.98 -7.22 -2.98
CA LYS A 690 -8.53 -8.51 -2.45
C LYS A 690 -9.64 -9.12 -1.60
N LEU A 691 -9.93 -10.40 -1.82
CA LEU A 691 -10.88 -11.19 -1.06
C LEU A 691 -10.17 -12.07 -0.04
N SER A 692 -10.89 -12.45 1.00
CA SER A 692 -10.46 -13.47 1.96
C SER A 692 -11.43 -14.66 1.91
N PRO A 693 -10.95 -15.90 2.08
CA PRO A 693 -11.82 -17.03 2.35
C PRO A 693 -12.63 -16.80 3.64
N LEU A 694 -13.88 -17.26 3.68
CA LEU A 694 -14.67 -17.25 4.90
C LEU A 694 -14.01 -18.20 5.93
N PRO A 695 -13.81 -17.78 7.19
CA PRO A 695 -13.25 -18.66 8.20
C PRO A 695 -14.22 -19.79 8.56
N GLU A 696 -13.69 -20.99 8.80
CA GLU A 696 -14.49 -22.16 9.25
C GLU A 696 -15.10 -21.92 10.63
N LYS A 697 -14.36 -21.22 11.50
CA LYS A 697 -14.77 -20.88 12.86
C LYS A 697 -14.38 -19.44 13.17
N ALA A 698 -15.27 -18.71 13.83
CA ALA A 698 -14.95 -17.44 14.47
C ALA A 698 -15.63 -17.40 15.84
N VAL A 699 -14.88 -17.03 16.87
CA VAL A 699 -15.35 -16.95 18.26
C VAL A 699 -15.04 -15.57 18.80
N TYR A 700 -16.07 -14.92 19.34
CA TYR A 700 -16.00 -13.65 20.05
C TYR A 700 -16.13 -13.92 21.55
N ARG A 701 -15.22 -13.40 22.37
CA ARG A 701 -15.31 -13.39 23.83
C ARG A 701 -15.31 -11.96 24.33
N THR A 702 -16.36 -11.58 25.05
CA THR A 702 -16.46 -10.26 25.69
C THR A 702 -16.22 -10.39 27.19
N PHE A 703 -15.19 -9.69 27.65
CA PHE A 703 -14.83 -9.58 29.06
C PHE A 703 -15.24 -8.21 29.61
N MET A 704 -15.59 -8.16 30.88
CA MET A 704 -15.96 -6.93 31.58
C MET A 704 -15.32 -6.86 32.97
N THR A 705 -14.90 -5.66 33.36
CA THR A 705 -14.45 -5.33 34.71
C THR A 705 -14.81 -3.90 35.07
N ASP A 706 -14.94 -3.61 36.36
CA ASP A 706 -15.00 -2.26 36.93
C ASP A 706 -13.64 -1.83 37.55
N ASP A 707 -12.61 -2.67 37.47
CA ASP A 707 -11.25 -2.40 37.94
C ASP A 707 -10.34 -2.00 36.75
N TYR A 708 -9.91 -0.73 36.75
CA TYR A 708 -9.04 -0.19 35.71
C TYR A 708 -7.68 -0.93 35.61
N SER A 709 -7.13 -1.39 36.74
CA SER A 709 -5.83 -2.07 36.73
C SER A 709 -5.98 -3.45 36.09
N ALA A 710 -7.05 -4.18 36.42
CA ALA A 710 -7.36 -5.46 35.79
C ALA A 710 -7.58 -5.31 34.28
N PHE A 711 -8.27 -4.25 33.85
CA PHE A 711 -8.45 -3.92 32.43
C PHE A 711 -7.10 -3.69 31.72
N ALA A 712 -6.24 -2.85 32.30
CA ALA A 712 -4.93 -2.54 31.74
C ALA A 712 -4.02 -3.77 31.66
N ASP A 713 -3.93 -4.53 32.75
CA ASP A 713 -3.11 -5.73 32.83
C ASP A 713 -3.55 -6.79 31.80
N TYR A 714 -4.85 -6.98 31.60
CA TYR A 714 -5.37 -7.93 30.62
C TYR A 714 -5.03 -7.50 29.20
N LEU A 715 -5.17 -6.22 28.87
CA LEU A 715 -4.87 -5.69 27.55
C LEU A 715 -3.41 -5.95 27.16
N PHE A 716 -2.47 -5.70 28.07
CA PHE A 716 -1.05 -5.99 27.85
C PHE A 716 -0.71 -7.48 27.89
N ALA A 717 -1.38 -8.27 28.74
CA ALA A 717 -1.17 -9.71 28.80
C ALA A 717 -1.56 -10.39 27.47
N VAL A 718 -2.69 -10.00 26.88
CA VAL A 718 -3.14 -10.49 25.56
C VAL A 718 -2.13 -10.14 24.48
N GLN A 719 -1.64 -8.90 24.43
CA GLN A 719 -0.62 -8.47 23.46
C GLN A 719 0.70 -9.23 23.64
N LYS A 720 1.14 -9.45 24.88
CA LYS A 720 2.40 -10.13 25.21
C LYS A 720 2.36 -11.64 24.96
N LYS A 721 1.21 -12.28 25.18
CA LYS A 721 0.97 -13.68 24.81
C LYS A 721 0.85 -13.86 23.30
N ASP A 722 0.66 -12.75 22.56
CA ASP A 722 0.59 -12.69 21.11
C ASP A 722 -0.45 -13.67 20.55
N VAL A 723 -1.64 -13.59 21.15
CA VAL A 723 -2.84 -14.27 20.65
C VAL A 723 -3.12 -13.75 19.24
N GLN A 724 -3.31 -14.64 18.27
CA GLN A 724 -3.71 -14.28 16.91
C GLN A 724 -5.18 -13.89 16.88
N LEU A 725 -5.39 -12.61 17.17
CA LEU A 725 -6.69 -11.98 17.15
C LEU A 725 -7.06 -11.55 15.73
N THR A 726 -8.31 -11.79 15.39
CA THR A 726 -8.99 -11.17 14.25
C THR A 726 -9.45 -9.76 14.58
N SER A 727 -9.90 -9.51 15.82
CA SER A 727 -10.21 -8.18 16.34
C SER A 727 -9.86 -8.05 17.82
N PHE A 728 -9.53 -6.83 18.25
CA PHE A 728 -9.19 -6.49 19.63
C PHE A 728 -9.89 -5.17 19.99
N ASP A 729 -11.12 -5.29 20.46
CA ASP A 729 -12.02 -4.16 20.59
C ASP A 729 -12.20 -3.78 22.06
N ILE A 730 -12.25 -2.48 22.32
CA ILE A 730 -12.45 -1.94 23.66
C ILE A 730 -13.65 -1.00 23.68
N PHE A 731 -14.41 -1.05 24.76
CA PHE A 731 -15.47 -0.08 25.05
C PHE A 731 -15.41 0.29 26.53
N VAL A 732 -15.56 1.57 26.84
CA VAL A 732 -15.45 2.10 28.20
C VAL A 732 -16.56 3.12 28.42
N GLU A 733 -17.39 2.90 29.43
CA GLU A 733 -18.49 3.78 29.82
C GLU A 733 -18.67 3.71 31.34
N ASN A 734 -18.82 4.85 32.01
CA ASN A 734 -19.13 4.90 33.45
C ASN A 734 -18.21 4.03 34.34
N SER A 735 -16.90 4.06 34.06
CA SER A 735 -15.88 3.22 34.74
C SER A 735 -16.09 1.70 34.62
N LYS A 736 -16.91 1.24 33.67
CA LYS A 736 -16.96 -0.14 33.22
C LYS A 736 -16.11 -0.28 31.98
N TYR A 737 -15.25 -1.29 31.97
CA TYR A 737 -14.31 -1.56 30.90
C TYR A 737 -14.68 -2.89 30.25
N TYR A 738 -14.84 -2.86 28.93
CA TYR A 738 -15.19 -4.01 28.12
C TYR A 738 -14.06 -4.30 27.13
N ILE A 739 -13.69 -5.57 27.03
CA ILE A 739 -12.71 -6.06 26.07
C ILE A 739 -13.36 -7.17 25.26
N ASN A 740 -13.49 -6.98 23.96
CA ASN A 740 -14.02 -7.98 23.04
C ASN A 740 -12.91 -8.47 22.11
N LEU A 741 -12.67 -9.78 22.16
CA LEU A 741 -11.64 -10.45 21.39
C LEU A 741 -12.29 -11.39 20.39
N CYS A 742 -11.91 -11.27 19.12
CA CYS A 742 -12.31 -12.21 18.08
C CYS A 742 -11.11 -13.05 17.65
N MET A 743 -11.30 -14.37 17.54
CA MET A 743 -10.37 -15.28 16.90
C MET A 743 -11.11 -16.01 15.78
N SER A 744 -10.58 -15.97 14.56
CA SER A 744 -11.19 -16.67 13.43
C SER A 744 -10.16 -17.40 12.57
N GLY A 745 -10.59 -18.47 11.91
CA GLY A 745 -9.73 -19.31 11.08
C GLY A 745 -10.25 -20.74 11.02
N GLN A 746 -9.33 -21.68 10.89
CA GLN A 746 -9.63 -23.11 10.98
C GLN A 746 -9.97 -23.50 12.41
N HIS A 747 -10.78 -24.55 12.59
CA HIS A 747 -11.23 -25.03 13.91
C HIS A 747 -10.08 -25.18 14.92
N ARG A 748 -9.06 -25.99 14.60
CA ARG A 748 -7.91 -26.24 15.49
C ARG A 748 -7.12 -24.98 15.83
N SER A 749 -6.97 -24.08 14.85
CA SER A 749 -6.26 -22.82 15.06
C SER A 749 -7.02 -21.94 16.05
N VAL A 750 -8.34 -21.82 15.92
CA VAL A 750 -9.17 -21.02 16.84
C VAL A 750 -9.17 -21.64 18.24
N ASP A 751 -9.35 -22.96 18.34
CA ASP A 751 -9.34 -23.67 19.63
C ASP A 751 -8.01 -23.47 20.37
N ARG A 752 -6.88 -23.55 19.66
CA ARG A 752 -5.56 -23.29 20.24
C ARG A 752 -5.40 -21.85 20.74
N GLN A 753 -5.93 -20.86 20.02
CA GLN A 753 -5.88 -19.46 20.48
C GLN A 753 -6.75 -19.23 21.71
N LEU A 754 -7.90 -19.91 21.81
CA LEU A 754 -8.76 -19.86 22.99
C LEU A 754 -8.06 -20.47 24.21
N GLU A 755 -7.35 -21.60 24.05
CA GLU A 755 -6.53 -22.18 25.13
C GLU A 755 -5.45 -21.20 25.62
N ILE A 756 -4.71 -20.57 24.71
CA ILE A 756 -3.68 -19.57 25.06
C ILE A 756 -4.32 -18.37 25.79
N LEU A 757 -5.52 -17.96 25.37
CA LEU A 757 -6.26 -16.89 26.02
C LEU A 757 -6.70 -17.29 27.44
N ASP A 758 -7.14 -18.54 27.64
CA ASP A 758 -7.55 -19.08 28.94
C ASP A 758 -6.38 -19.24 29.93
N GLU A 759 -5.14 -19.31 29.46
CA GLU A 759 -3.94 -19.25 30.30
C GLU A 759 -3.70 -17.86 30.94
N ILE A 760 -4.39 -16.82 30.46
CA ILE A 760 -4.25 -15.46 30.99
C ILE A 760 -5.15 -15.30 32.23
N GLU A 761 -4.63 -15.71 33.38
CA GLU A 761 -5.31 -15.53 34.66
C GLU A 761 -5.25 -14.09 35.15
N ILE A 762 -6.39 -13.39 35.19
CA ILE A 762 -6.50 -12.07 35.82
C ILE A 762 -7.69 -12.01 36.77
N ASN A 763 -7.40 -11.68 38.02
CA ASN A 763 -8.41 -11.45 39.04
C ASN A 763 -9.31 -10.26 38.66
N LYS A 764 -10.61 -10.38 38.91
CA LYS A 764 -11.64 -9.33 38.68
C LYS A 764 -11.98 -9.04 37.22
N LEU A 765 -11.72 -9.96 36.30
CA LEU A 765 -12.23 -9.89 34.92
C LEU A 765 -13.26 -11.00 34.70
N ALA A 766 -14.48 -10.64 34.28
CA ALA A 766 -15.56 -11.60 34.05
C ALA A 766 -15.82 -11.78 32.55
N LEU A 767 -15.85 -13.02 32.07
CA LEU A 767 -16.39 -13.36 30.75
C LEU A 767 -17.92 -13.21 30.80
N ILE A 768 -18.49 -12.27 30.04
CA ILE A 768 -19.92 -11.94 30.08
C ILE A 768 -20.68 -12.38 28.83
N ASP A 769 -19.98 -12.66 27.72
CA ASP A 769 -20.58 -13.11 26.47
C ASP A 769 -19.58 -13.93 25.66
N GLU A 770 -20.05 -14.99 25.01
CA GLU A 770 -19.29 -15.79 24.03
C GLU A 770 -20.21 -16.12 22.85
N VAL A 771 -19.80 -15.70 21.66
CA VAL A 771 -20.60 -15.86 20.43
C VAL A 771 -19.74 -16.55 19.36
N GLN A 772 -20.29 -17.59 18.75
CA GLN A 772 -19.70 -18.22 17.57
C GLN A 772 -20.49 -17.81 16.33
N ASP A 773 -19.90 -16.96 15.48
CA ASP A 773 -20.51 -16.52 14.22
C ASP A 773 -19.41 -16.28 13.16
N PRO A 774 -19.21 -17.20 12.19
CA PRO A 774 -18.25 -17.00 11.12
C PRO A 774 -18.69 -15.93 10.12
N TYR A 775 -19.98 -15.58 10.08
CA TYR A 775 -20.50 -14.57 9.19
C TYR A 775 -20.40 -13.21 9.86
N PHE A 776 -19.41 -12.43 9.42
CA PHE A 776 -19.27 -11.03 9.81
C PHE A 776 -20.37 -10.20 9.14
N ILE A 777 -21.62 -10.25 9.61
CA ILE A 777 -22.68 -9.45 8.98
C ILE A 777 -22.53 -8.00 9.46
N ALA A 778 -22.32 -7.09 8.51
CA ALA A 778 -22.40 -5.65 8.70
C ALA A 778 -23.62 -5.31 9.57
N GLY A 779 -23.41 -4.68 10.72
CA GLY A 779 -24.48 -4.36 11.68
C GLY A 779 -24.57 -5.24 12.93
N LYS A 780 -23.71 -6.26 13.10
CA LYS A 780 -23.53 -6.98 14.38
C LYS A 780 -22.21 -6.64 15.08
N SER A 781 -21.69 -5.42 14.90
CA SER A 781 -20.45 -5.04 15.59
C SER A 781 -20.65 -5.11 17.10
N PHE A 782 -19.61 -5.49 17.83
CA PHE A 782 -19.58 -5.42 19.30
C PHE A 782 -20.11 -4.07 19.80
N PHE A 783 -19.74 -3.00 19.11
CA PHE A 783 -20.16 -1.64 19.42
C PHE A 783 -21.65 -1.39 19.27
N ASN A 784 -22.37 -2.05 18.35
CA ASN A 784 -23.82 -1.85 18.19
C ASN A 784 -24.63 -2.28 19.42
N LYS A 785 -24.06 -3.12 20.31
CA LYS A 785 -24.68 -3.49 21.58
C LYS A 785 -24.65 -2.35 22.61
N TYR A 786 -23.64 -1.47 22.54
CA TYR A 786 -23.34 -0.49 23.58
C TYR A 786 -23.47 0.96 23.11
N ILE A 787 -23.25 1.23 21.82
CA ILE A 787 -23.41 2.55 21.23
C ILE A 787 -24.88 2.80 20.95
N GLN A 788 -25.46 3.77 21.65
CA GLN A 788 -26.83 4.21 21.38
C GLN A 788 -26.91 5.02 20.06
N PRO A 789 -27.96 4.82 19.25
CA PRO A 789 -28.17 5.60 18.04
C PRO A 789 -28.52 7.07 18.38
N ASN A 790 -27.85 7.99 17.68
CA ASN A 790 -28.13 9.44 17.56
C ASN A 790 -28.77 10.13 18.79
N GLN A 791 -27.91 10.68 19.65
CA GLN A 791 -28.28 11.76 20.57
C GLN A 791 -27.80 13.11 20.01
N SER A 792 -28.60 14.16 20.17
CA SER A 792 -28.22 15.54 19.83
C SER A 792 -27.08 16.04 20.73
N ASN A 793 -26.24 16.97 20.24
CA ASN A 793 -25.10 17.57 20.97
C ASN A 793 -23.99 16.59 21.37
N LYS A 794 -23.69 15.63 20.49
CA LYS A 794 -22.52 14.76 20.58
C LYS A 794 -21.29 15.46 19.99
N ILE A 795 -20.12 15.24 20.57
CA ILE A 795 -18.80 15.46 19.96
C ILE A 795 -18.10 14.11 19.95
N VAL A 796 -17.57 13.67 18.81
CA VAL A 796 -16.71 12.47 18.75
C VAL A 796 -15.34 12.85 18.24
N ILE A 797 -14.31 12.42 18.97
CA ILE A 797 -12.90 12.61 18.65
C ILE A 797 -12.28 11.25 18.33
N LYS A 798 -11.79 11.09 17.09
CA LYS A 798 -11.02 9.93 16.64
C LYS A 798 -9.54 10.18 16.90
N SER A 799 -8.86 9.28 17.60
CA SER A 799 -7.43 9.38 17.88
C SER A 799 -6.70 8.13 17.43
N SER A 800 -5.47 8.30 16.94
CA SER A 800 -4.52 7.21 16.72
C SER A 800 -3.46 7.23 17.82
N ILE A 801 -3.39 6.13 18.57
CA ILE A 801 -2.62 5.98 19.81
C ILE A 801 -1.76 4.72 19.69
N ARG A 802 -0.49 4.78 20.13
CA ARG A 802 0.33 3.55 20.20
C ARG A 802 -0.29 2.59 21.20
N PHE A 803 -0.15 1.28 20.97
CA PHE A 803 -0.71 0.27 21.86
C PHE A 803 -0.23 0.48 23.31
N SER A 804 1.05 0.80 23.49
CA SER A 804 1.66 1.11 24.80
C SER A 804 0.99 2.27 25.55
N ASP A 805 0.36 3.20 24.83
CA ASP A 805 -0.14 4.46 25.36
C ASP A 805 -1.67 4.42 25.59
N ILE A 806 -2.37 3.36 25.16
CA ILE A 806 -3.84 3.25 25.18
C ILE A 806 -4.41 3.43 26.59
N THR A 807 -3.89 2.72 27.58
CA THR A 807 -4.45 2.72 28.93
C THR A 807 -4.30 4.09 29.58
N ALA A 808 -3.14 4.72 29.43
CA ALA A 808 -2.86 6.07 29.90
C ALA A 808 -3.77 7.11 29.22
N TRP A 809 -3.95 6.99 27.91
CA TRP A 809 -4.85 7.86 27.15
C TRP A 809 -6.30 7.72 27.61
N ILE A 810 -6.83 6.50 27.75
CA ILE A 810 -8.21 6.23 28.23
C ILE A 810 -8.43 6.87 29.60
N LYS A 811 -7.49 6.66 30.54
CA LYS A 811 -7.58 7.21 31.89
C LYS A 811 -7.67 8.74 31.88
N LYS A 812 -6.90 9.38 31.00
CA LYS A 812 -6.93 10.84 30.89
C LYS A 812 -8.20 11.33 30.19
N ILE A 813 -8.68 10.64 29.16
CA ILE A 813 -9.98 10.94 28.55
C ILE A 813 -11.10 10.86 29.58
N GLN A 814 -11.17 9.81 30.40
CA GLN A 814 -12.17 9.71 31.47
C GLN A 814 -12.10 10.86 32.47
N SER A 815 -10.93 11.45 32.71
CA SER A 815 -10.81 12.62 33.60
C SER A 815 -11.41 13.91 33.01
N ILE A 816 -11.38 14.02 31.68
CA ILE A 816 -12.02 15.11 30.90
C ILE A 816 -13.52 14.83 30.76
N ASN A 817 -13.89 13.56 30.62
CA ASN A 817 -15.19 13.11 30.18
C ASN A 817 -16.17 12.86 31.34
N GLN A 818 -16.64 13.93 31.98
CA GLN A 818 -17.50 13.88 33.17
C GLN A 818 -19.01 13.92 32.88
N GLY A 819 -19.42 14.06 31.62
CA GLY A 819 -20.83 14.12 31.22
C GLY A 819 -21.50 12.73 31.20
N GLU A 820 -22.72 12.64 31.71
CA GLU A 820 -23.53 11.40 31.67
C GLU A 820 -23.73 10.95 30.22
N GLY A 821 -23.50 9.65 29.94
CA GLY A 821 -23.64 9.07 28.60
C GLY A 821 -22.37 9.07 27.76
N SER A 822 -21.26 9.62 28.25
CA SER A 822 -20.00 9.68 27.50
C SER A 822 -19.19 8.37 27.56
N TYR A 823 -18.55 8.00 26.44
CA TYR A 823 -17.85 6.72 26.32
C TYR A 823 -16.63 6.78 25.41
N VAL A 824 -15.73 5.80 25.58
CA VAL A 824 -14.59 5.53 24.70
C VAL A 824 -14.79 4.19 24.03
N PHE A 825 -14.49 4.09 22.74
CA PHE A 825 -14.56 2.82 22.03
C PHE A 825 -13.54 2.77 20.91
N GLY A 826 -13.16 1.58 20.46
CA GLY A 826 -12.27 1.44 19.30
C GLY A 826 -11.50 0.13 19.30
N ASN A 827 -10.50 0.05 18.46
CA ASN A 827 -9.70 -1.14 18.29
C ASN A 827 -8.31 -0.92 18.89
N ALA A 828 -8.00 -1.67 19.95
CA ALA A 828 -6.75 -1.52 20.68
C ALA A 828 -5.54 -1.87 19.80
N ALA A 829 -5.62 -2.92 18.99
CA ALA A 829 -4.46 -3.38 18.23
C ALA A 829 -4.02 -2.43 17.12
N SER A 830 -4.97 -1.73 16.47
CA SER A 830 -4.68 -0.66 15.51
C SER A 830 -4.42 0.70 16.16
N GLY A 831 -4.74 0.85 17.45
CA GLY A 831 -4.59 2.11 18.15
C GLY A 831 -5.64 3.17 17.79
N ILE A 832 -6.65 2.83 16.98
CA ILE A 832 -7.70 3.76 16.57
C ILE A 832 -8.81 3.75 17.61
N LEU A 833 -8.89 4.83 18.38
CA LEU A 833 -9.84 5.00 19.47
C LEU A 833 -10.72 6.22 19.25
N TYR A 834 -11.97 6.15 19.68
CA TYR A 834 -12.97 7.20 19.59
C TYR A 834 -13.39 7.58 21.00
N ALA A 835 -13.31 8.85 21.34
CA ALA A 835 -13.86 9.41 22.56
C ALA A 835 -15.11 10.22 22.21
N THR A 836 -16.22 9.94 22.90
CA THR A 836 -17.47 10.67 22.75
C THR A 836 -17.68 11.56 23.97
N PHE A 837 -18.11 12.81 23.73
CA PHE A 837 -18.45 13.81 24.74
C PHE A 837 -19.85 14.37 24.48
N PHE A 838 -20.57 14.74 25.54
CA PHE A 838 -21.92 15.31 25.47
C PHE A 838 -22.02 16.63 26.25
N GLY A 839 -22.67 17.66 25.68
CA GLY A 839 -22.98 18.91 26.37
C GLY A 839 -23.18 20.14 25.47
N GLU A 840 -23.98 21.12 25.93
CA GLU A 840 -24.35 22.32 25.15
C GLU A 840 -23.30 23.45 25.16
N ASN A 841 -22.25 23.37 25.98
CA ASN A 841 -21.25 24.44 26.16
C ASN A 841 -19.79 23.94 26.25
N ILE A 842 -19.44 22.89 25.48
CA ILE A 842 -18.06 22.39 25.44
C ILE A 842 -17.28 23.16 24.37
N SER A 843 -16.25 23.91 24.80
CA SER A 843 -15.26 24.51 23.88
C SER A 843 -14.50 23.41 23.17
N LEU A 844 -14.68 23.32 21.85
CA LEU A 844 -14.00 22.34 21.00
C LEU A 844 -12.48 22.52 21.02
N THR A 845 -12.04 23.77 21.05
CA THR A 845 -10.62 24.13 21.06
C THR A 845 -9.93 23.66 22.33
N ASP A 846 -10.56 23.89 23.49
CA ASP A 846 -10.03 23.44 24.78
C ASP A 846 -10.05 21.91 24.88
N LEU A 847 -11.14 21.28 24.43
CA LEU A 847 -11.27 19.82 24.42
C LEU A 847 -10.20 19.16 23.53
N ILE A 848 -9.99 19.65 22.31
CA ILE A 848 -8.94 19.14 21.42
C ILE A 848 -7.56 19.36 22.02
N SER A 849 -7.30 20.53 22.62
CA SER A 849 -6.05 20.83 23.31
C SER A 849 -5.79 19.86 24.47
N ASP A 850 -6.80 19.59 25.29
CA ASP A 850 -6.71 18.68 26.42
C ASP A 850 -6.47 17.24 25.97
N VAL A 851 -7.17 16.79 24.92
CA VAL A 851 -6.99 15.46 24.33
C VAL A 851 -5.61 15.32 23.68
N LYS A 852 -5.12 16.34 22.97
CA LYS A 852 -3.74 16.37 22.43
C LYS A 852 -2.71 16.32 23.55
N ALA A 853 -2.96 17.01 24.66
CA ALA A 853 -2.09 16.92 25.84
C ALA A 853 -2.11 15.52 26.47
N CYS A 854 -3.05 14.62 26.13
CA CYS A 854 -3.14 13.28 26.71
C CYS A 854 -1.97 12.35 26.37
N SER A 855 -1.33 12.54 25.23
CA SER A 855 -0.10 11.82 24.89
C SER A 855 0.72 12.64 23.92
N LYS A 856 2.03 12.73 24.18
CA LYS A 856 2.99 13.37 23.27
C LYS A 856 3.02 12.74 21.87
N ASN A 857 2.53 11.50 21.76
CA ASN A 857 2.55 10.67 20.56
C ASN A 857 1.14 10.29 20.10
N ALA A 858 0.10 10.98 20.57
CA ALA A 858 -1.26 10.80 20.09
C ALA A 858 -1.56 11.77 18.96
N LEU A 859 -2.08 11.26 17.86
CA LEU A 859 -2.68 12.09 16.83
C LEU A 859 -4.20 12.14 17.05
N THR A 860 -4.72 13.32 17.38
CA THR A 860 -6.14 13.57 17.71
C THR A 860 -6.85 14.24 16.54
N PHE A 861 -7.96 13.68 16.06
CA PHE A 861 -8.70 14.19 14.91
C PHE A 861 -10.23 14.12 15.03
N GLY A 862 -10.87 15.18 14.51
CA GLY A 862 -12.29 15.21 14.22
C GLY A 862 -13.16 15.55 15.42
N VAL A 863 -14.23 16.29 15.13
CA VAL A 863 -15.34 16.60 16.02
C VAL A 863 -16.57 16.25 15.22
N HIS A 864 -17.32 15.24 15.65
CA HIS A 864 -18.65 15.01 15.09
C HIS A 864 -19.66 15.92 15.80
N THR A 865 -19.87 17.15 15.34
CA THR A 865 -21.00 17.99 15.79
C THR A 865 -21.96 18.22 14.63
N LEU A 866 -23.25 17.99 14.86
CA LEU A 866 -24.30 18.32 13.88
C LEU A 866 -24.58 19.84 13.78
N GLU A 867 -24.01 20.68 14.67
CA GLU A 867 -24.46 22.09 14.79
C GLU A 867 -23.39 23.16 15.06
N ILE A 868 -22.08 22.85 15.11
CA ILE A 868 -21.08 23.88 15.48
C ILE A 868 -19.94 23.91 14.47
N GLY A 869 -19.70 25.10 13.91
CA GLY A 869 -18.65 25.36 12.92
C GLY A 869 -17.23 25.15 13.49
N PRO A 870 -16.25 24.86 12.62
CA PRO A 870 -14.90 24.51 13.05
C PRO A 870 -14.12 25.73 13.55
N GLU A 871 -13.54 25.62 14.75
CA GLU A 871 -12.41 26.45 15.18
C GLU A 871 -11.10 25.67 15.02
N MET A 872 -10.10 26.34 14.42
CA MET A 872 -8.77 25.79 14.13
C MET A 872 -7.91 25.68 15.41
N SER A 873 -7.29 24.53 15.66
CA SER A 873 -6.25 24.39 16.70
C SER A 873 -4.86 24.36 16.09
N SER A 874 -3.88 24.99 16.75
CA SER A 874 -2.51 25.14 16.25
C SER A 874 -1.81 23.80 16.00
N ILE A 875 -1.42 23.60 14.74
CA ILE A 875 -0.62 22.48 14.23
C ILE A 875 0.85 22.62 14.70
N SER A 876 1.53 21.52 15.06
CA SER A 876 2.96 21.54 15.40
C SER A 876 3.84 21.90 14.18
N LYS A 877 5.12 22.24 14.37
CA LYS A 877 5.99 22.67 13.24
C LYS A 877 6.22 21.56 12.21
N GLU A 878 6.37 20.30 12.63
CA GLU A 878 6.50 19.15 11.72
C GLU A 878 5.17 18.82 11.02
N GLU A 879 4.03 18.93 11.69
CA GLU A 879 2.73 18.72 11.05
C GLU A 879 2.39 19.83 10.04
N LYS A 880 2.91 21.06 10.22
CA LYS A 880 2.73 22.17 9.26
C LYS A 880 3.39 21.89 7.91
N SER A 881 4.55 21.24 7.87
CA SER A 881 5.23 20.93 6.60
C SER A 881 4.53 19.80 5.84
N SER A 882 4.07 18.75 6.51
CA SER A 882 3.26 17.70 5.86
C SER A 882 1.91 18.23 5.35
N VAL A 883 1.29 19.18 6.05
CA VAL A 883 0.05 19.84 5.57
C VAL A 883 0.30 20.69 4.33
N SER A 884 1.47 21.34 4.21
CA SER A 884 1.79 22.13 3.00
C SER A 884 1.88 21.27 1.75
N ILE A 885 2.47 20.07 1.80
CA ILE A 885 2.54 19.19 0.62
C ILE A 885 1.15 18.67 0.22
N TYR A 886 0.26 18.38 1.19
CA TYR A 886 -1.11 17.99 0.89
C TYR A 886 -1.91 19.08 0.16
N LEU A 887 -1.79 20.32 0.62
CA LEU A 887 -2.40 21.49 -0.02
C LEU A 887 -1.86 21.68 -1.43
N HIS A 888 -0.54 21.62 -1.58
CA HIS A 888 0.10 21.77 -2.88
C HIS A 888 -0.33 20.67 -3.86
N LEU A 889 -0.42 19.41 -3.40
CA LEU A 889 -0.96 18.30 -4.19
C LEU A 889 -2.40 18.56 -4.64
N LYS A 890 -3.26 19.03 -3.74
CA LYS A 890 -4.64 19.37 -4.09
C LYS A 890 -4.70 20.51 -5.12
N GLU A 891 -3.89 21.55 -4.96
CA GLU A 891 -3.82 22.67 -5.90
C GLU A 891 -3.32 22.23 -7.28
N MET A 892 -2.33 21.33 -7.34
CA MET A 892 -1.77 20.82 -8.59
C MET A 892 -2.73 19.88 -9.32
N LEU A 893 -3.40 18.97 -8.59
CA LEU A 893 -4.24 17.92 -9.17
C LEU A 893 -5.71 18.36 -9.38
N ASP A 894 -6.14 19.42 -8.70
CA ASP A 894 -7.44 20.07 -8.89
C ASP A 894 -7.32 21.61 -8.78
N PRO A 895 -6.75 22.26 -9.81
CA PRO A 895 -6.42 23.69 -9.77
C PRO A 895 -7.63 24.62 -9.66
N LYS A 896 -8.82 24.17 -10.07
CA LYS A 896 -10.08 24.90 -9.89
C LYS A 896 -10.78 24.56 -8.57
N ALA A 897 -10.20 23.66 -7.77
CA ALA A 897 -10.77 23.17 -6.52
C ALA A 897 -12.24 22.72 -6.67
N ILE A 898 -12.59 22.08 -7.79
CA ILE A 898 -13.96 21.66 -8.06
C ILE A 898 -14.41 20.52 -7.15
N PHE A 899 -13.50 19.65 -6.69
CA PHE A 899 -13.86 18.49 -5.89
C PHE A 899 -13.88 18.75 -4.39
N SER A 900 -15.03 18.47 -3.77
CA SER A 900 -15.27 18.53 -2.32
C SER A 900 -14.74 19.82 -1.69
N PRO A 901 -15.24 21.00 -2.11
CA PRO A 901 -14.69 22.29 -1.70
C PRO A 901 -14.75 22.45 -0.17
N GLY A 902 -13.69 22.99 0.43
CA GLY A 902 -13.64 23.24 1.88
C GLY A 902 -13.52 21.98 2.75
N ARG A 903 -13.51 20.78 2.14
CA ARG A 903 -13.29 19.53 2.83
C ARG A 903 -11.83 19.40 3.24
N THR A 904 -11.63 18.85 4.43
CA THR A 904 -10.32 18.56 5.02
C THR A 904 -9.52 17.59 4.17
N ILE A 905 -8.26 17.94 3.86
CA ILE A 905 -7.42 17.09 3.02
C ILE A 905 -7.10 15.80 3.79
N GLY A 906 -7.59 14.68 3.27
CA GLY A 906 -7.45 13.37 3.90
C GLY A 906 -8.04 13.30 5.32
N GLY A 907 -9.07 14.10 5.63
CA GLY A 907 -9.71 14.12 6.94
C GLY A 907 -9.01 14.97 8.01
N ARG A 908 -7.88 15.64 7.72
CA ARG A 908 -7.22 16.57 8.66
C ARG A 908 -7.88 17.96 8.64
N SER A 909 -8.51 18.37 9.74
CA SER A 909 -8.89 19.79 9.93
C SER A 909 -7.62 20.63 9.98
N ILE A 910 -7.44 21.48 8.96
CA ILE A 910 -6.39 22.50 8.91
C ILE A 910 -6.72 23.58 9.92
#